data_AF-A0A1Z5TJ87-F1
#
_entry.id   AF-A0A1Z5TJ87-F1
#
_cell.length_a   1.000
_cell.length_b   1.000
_cell.length_c   1.000
_cell.angle_alpha   90.00
_cell.angle_beta   90.00
_cell.angle_gamma   90.00
#
_symmetry.space_group_name_H-M   'P 1'
#
loop_
_entity.id
_entity.type
_entity.pdbx_description
1 polymer ?
#
loop_
_entity_poly.entity_id
_entity_poly.type
_entity_poly.pdbx_seq_one_letter_code
_entity_poly.pdbx_strand_id
1 'polypeptide(L)'
;MSLTNASPEQAARSAKISSRTLATLPVSARNAALDAVHDALAAARESILEANAKDMELAKQSSASGELSPGIMKRLDLSRKGKFDDMLQGIKDVRALEDPVGRVDLRTELDDGLTLQRQTCPIGVLLIIFEARPEVIANIASLAIKSANAAILKGGKESTESFKAISTVISQALDKSDVPNDSIQLVTTRDAIDPLLELSQYIDLVIPRGSNDLVRNCQRKAHMPVLGHADGLCSLYVHSDADEKMAVNVAVDSKTDYPAACNAIETLLVNEQVLESVLPAVAAALIEKGVSLRCDAAAKDSLSKHLSQDKFTQHVQDATESDFNTEFLDLTIAVRTIKSAEGVDAAIEHINTHGSHHTDAILTSSKEIADRFCNAVDSACKFWNCSTRFCDGMRFGFGTELEEDLARALTQMKVTLQGTPELEATPDAVYQLVNQILAESLLPLLVENIFRLPFEARKDTQTVISNVFRFRNPGSTSPEPDALKEVLRRQPEIIVRLCNGYERRESASPCGGILKEAIKWDAVAAVILYDEPSIDGRTIDIYSSDIDITRPSSGQGVFWSFFDWIDKSSFEVSADAFDTFRLLLTKHKQLVSQYISTNFDLFFDRYNNVLIKSESYVTKRQSIKLLGEVLLDRQFYEVMTRYVDSGENLKLIMWQLKDDRRMVQYEAFHVFKIFAANPNKSYEVQKFLIMNKQRLLKFLPRFLEERTEDEQFNDEKAWLVKAIGNLPDSTAALKPPETANDGGTAMAGDNNVQASSTQAQVRS
;
A
#
# COMPACT_ATOMS: atom_id res chain seq x y z
N MET A 1 11.18 -39.19 -2.87
CA MET A 1 10.76 -39.48 -4.25
C MET A 1 10.94 -40.95 -4.54
N SER A 2 9.93 -41.74 -4.21
CA SER A 2 9.84 -43.10 -4.69
C SER A 2 9.86 -43.04 -6.21
N LEU A 3 10.88 -43.63 -6.83
CA LEU A 3 10.89 -43.92 -8.26
C LEU A 3 9.82 -44.98 -8.48
N THR A 4 8.57 -44.56 -8.59
CA THR A 4 7.47 -45.48 -8.82
C THR A 4 7.56 -45.99 -10.25
N ASN A 5 8.14 -47.17 -10.42
CA ASN A 5 7.73 -48.13 -11.46
C ASN A 5 6.31 -48.71 -11.16
N ALA A 6 5.55 -48.04 -10.28
CA ALA A 6 4.20 -48.39 -9.85
C ALA A 6 3.17 -47.85 -10.86
N SER A 7 1.95 -48.39 -10.84
CA SER A 7 0.89 -47.87 -11.70
C SER A 7 0.53 -46.41 -11.34
N PRO A 8 0.02 -45.61 -12.30
CA PRO A 8 -0.50 -44.26 -12.02
C PRO A 8 -1.43 -44.18 -10.79
N GLU A 9 -2.28 -45.20 -10.62
CA GLU A 9 -3.20 -45.30 -9.50
C GLU A 9 -2.47 -45.51 -8.16
N GLN A 10 -1.46 -46.38 -8.12
CA GLN A 10 -0.65 -46.59 -6.92
C GLN A 10 0.08 -45.32 -6.52
N ALA A 11 0.67 -44.62 -7.49
CA ALA A 11 1.35 -43.35 -7.24
C ALA A 11 0.38 -42.31 -6.65
N ALA A 12 -0.78 -42.13 -7.29
CA ALA A 12 -1.80 -41.19 -6.81
C ALA A 12 -2.31 -41.54 -5.39
N ARG A 13 -2.54 -42.83 -5.12
CA ARG A 13 -2.99 -43.30 -3.81
C ARG A 13 -1.95 -43.04 -2.71
N SER A 14 -0.68 -43.35 -2.96
CA SER A 14 0.41 -43.09 -2.00
C SER A 14 0.62 -41.59 -1.76
N ALA A 15 0.49 -40.76 -2.80
CA ALA A 15 0.54 -39.30 -2.67
C ALA A 15 -0.61 -38.80 -1.78
N LYS A 16 -1.83 -39.31 -1.98
CA LYS A 16 -2.99 -38.93 -1.17
C LYS A 16 -2.84 -39.31 0.29
N ILE A 17 -2.29 -40.49 0.60
CA ILE A 17 -1.99 -40.88 1.98
C ILE A 17 -0.95 -39.94 2.59
N SER A 18 0.14 -39.69 1.88
CA SER A 18 1.25 -38.83 2.35
C SER A 18 0.84 -37.37 2.52
N SER A 19 -0.05 -36.85 1.66
CA SER A 19 -0.56 -35.48 1.74
C SER A 19 -1.20 -35.17 3.09
N ARG A 20 -1.86 -36.17 3.71
CA ARG A 20 -2.50 -36.00 5.02
C ARG A 20 -1.48 -35.84 6.13
N THR A 21 -0.40 -36.63 6.10
CA THR A 21 0.70 -36.50 7.05
C THR A 21 1.45 -35.19 6.85
N LEU A 22 1.74 -34.83 5.60
CA LEU A 22 2.43 -33.58 5.25
C LEU A 22 1.64 -32.34 5.72
N ALA A 23 0.31 -32.35 5.56
CA ALA A 23 -0.58 -31.28 5.99
C ALA A 23 -0.54 -31.01 7.51
N THR A 24 -0.16 -31.99 8.33
CA THR A 24 -0.09 -31.85 9.79
C THR A 24 1.29 -31.46 10.33
N LEU A 25 2.33 -31.48 9.48
CA LEU A 25 3.68 -31.14 9.92
C LEU A 25 3.79 -29.66 10.26
N PRO A 26 4.60 -29.27 11.27
CA PRO A 26 4.93 -27.87 11.49
C PRO A 26 5.80 -27.31 10.36
N VAL A 27 5.75 -25.99 10.14
CA VAL A 27 6.60 -25.33 9.13
C VAL A 27 8.09 -25.58 9.35
N SER A 28 8.54 -25.73 10.60
CA SER A 28 9.93 -26.03 10.92
C SER A 28 10.39 -27.36 10.33
N ALA A 29 9.57 -28.40 10.39
CA ALA A 29 9.87 -29.71 9.79
C ALA A 29 9.89 -29.64 8.25
N ARG A 30 8.95 -28.90 7.65
CA ARG A 30 8.91 -28.69 6.19
C ARG A 30 10.11 -27.88 5.71
N ASN A 31 10.49 -26.81 6.42
CA ASN A 31 11.68 -26.01 6.12
C ASN A 31 12.98 -26.81 6.30
N ALA A 32 13.08 -27.65 7.33
CA ALA A 32 14.24 -28.53 7.50
C ALA A 32 14.38 -29.54 6.35
N ALA A 33 13.27 -30.05 5.83
CA ALA A 33 13.28 -30.89 4.63
C ALA A 33 13.76 -30.12 3.38
N LEU A 34 13.38 -28.84 3.22
CA LEU A 34 13.87 -27.98 2.13
C LEU A 34 15.38 -27.74 2.24
N ASP A 35 15.88 -27.44 3.44
CA ASP A 35 17.31 -27.27 3.71
C ASP A 35 18.08 -28.56 3.36
N ALA A 36 17.56 -29.73 3.76
CA ALA A 36 18.16 -31.02 3.42
C ALA A 36 18.15 -31.33 1.91
N VAL A 37 17.07 -30.98 1.21
CA VAL A 37 16.95 -31.14 -0.26
C VAL A 37 17.96 -30.24 -0.97
N HIS A 38 18.09 -28.97 -0.55
CA HIS A 38 19.08 -28.05 -1.09
C HIS A 38 20.50 -28.61 -0.96
N ASP A 39 20.89 -29.05 0.24
CA ASP A 39 22.25 -29.53 0.51
C ASP A 39 22.56 -30.81 -0.27
N ALA A 40 21.58 -31.71 -0.39
CA ALA A 40 21.73 -32.94 -1.17
C ALA A 40 21.90 -32.65 -2.66
N LEU A 41 21.12 -31.72 -3.23
CA LEU A 41 21.25 -31.32 -4.64
C LEU A 41 22.57 -30.61 -4.92
N ALA A 42 23.03 -29.75 -4.00
CA ALA A 42 24.33 -29.09 -4.10
C ALA A 42 25.48 -30.12 -4.10
N ALA A 43 25.43 -31.13 -3.21
CA ALA A 43 26.42 -32.20 -3.16
C ALA A 43 26.40 -33.11 -4.40
N ALA A 44 25.22 -33.31 -5.01
CA ALA A 44 25.03 -34.16 -6.19
C ALA A 44 25.19 -33.43 -7.53
N ARG A 45 25.76 -32.21 -7.53
CA ARG A 45 25.87 -31.37 -8.74
C ARG A 45 26.50 -32.09 -9.92
N GLU A 46 27.64 -32.75 -9.72
CA GLU A 46 28.38 -33.43 -10.80
C GLU A 46 27.56 -34.57 -11.42
N SER A 47 26.94 -35.41 -10.59
CA SER A 47 26.15 -36.55 -11.07
C SER A 47 24.87 -36.13 -11.80
N ILE A 48 24.24 -35.02 -11.37
CA ILE A 48 23.07 -34.44 -12.07
C ILE A 48 23.49 -33.86 -13.43
N LEU A 49 24.61 -33.16 -13.51
CA LEU A 49 25.12 -32.62 -14.77
C LEU A 49 25.54 -33.73 -15.75
N GLU A 50 26.10 -34.84 -15.26
CA GLU A 50 26.38 -36.02 -16.08
C GLU A 50 25.11 -36.65 -16.64
N ALA A 51 24.03 -36.73 -15.86
CA ALA A 51 22.73 -37.20 -16.34
C ALA A 51 22.14 -36.24 -17.38
N ASN A 52 22.24 -34.94 -17.15
CA ASN A 52 21.79 -33.92 -18.11
C ASN A 52 22.58 -33.96 -19.43
N ALA A 53 23.87 -34.26 -19.38
CA ALA A 53 24.68 -34.43 -20.58
C ALA A 53 24.16 -35.57 -21.48
N LYS A 54 23.64 -36.66 -20.90
CA LYS A 54 23.02 -37.76 -21.66
C LYS A 54 21.73 -37.32 -22.33
N ASP A 55 20.86 -36.60 -21.62
CA ASP A 55 19.64 -36.03 -22.19
C ASP A 55 19.96 -35.04 -23.33
N MET A 56 20.99 -34.20 -23.15
CA MET A 56 21.45 -33.27 -24.17
C MET A 56 21.98 -33.97 -25.42
N GLU A 57 22.65 -35.11 -25.28
CA GLU A 57 23.12 -35.90 -26.42
C GLU A 57 21.96 -36.54 -27.20
N LEU A 58 20.98 -37.11 -26.49
CA LEU A 58 19.76 -37.64 -27.10
C LEU A 58 18.94 -36.55 -27.80
N ALA A 59 18.88 -35.35 -27.20
CA ALA A 59 18.21 -34.19 -27.78
C ALA A 59 18.92 -33.68 -29.03
N LYS A 60 20.27 -33.68 -29.07
CA LYS A 60 21.04 -33.34 -30.29
C LYS A 60 20.78 -34.30 -31.43
N GLN A 61 20.73 -35.61 -31.15
CA GLN A 61 20.40 -36.63 -32.14
C GLN A 61 18.99 -36.43 -32.71
N SER A 62 18.03 -36.11 -31.85
CA SER A 62 16.63 -35.83 -32.23
C SER A 62 16.46 -34.47 -32.94
N SER A 63 17.32 -33.50 -32.66
CA SER A 63 17.33 -32.22 -33.37
C SER A 63 17.91 -32.38 -34.78
N ALA A 64 18.93 -33.24 -34.95
CA ALA A 64 19.49 -33.56 -36.26
C ALA A 64 18.51 -34.30 -37.19
N SER A 65 17.53 -35.04 -36.64
CA SER A 65 16.42 -35.63 -37.39
C SER A 65 15.23 -34.69 -37.62
N GLY A 66 15.29 -33.44 -37.12
CA GLY A 66 14.25 -32.43 -37.27
C GLY A 66 13.08 -32.54 -36.29
N GLU A 67 13.15 -33.43 -35.29
CA GLU A 67 12.06 -33.65 -34.32
C GLU A 67 12.07 -32.67 -33.14
N LEU A 68 13.20 -31.98 -32.88
CA LEU A 68 13.36 -31.08 -31.74
C LEU A 68 13.85 -29.68 -32.14
N SER A 69 13.16 -28.65 -31.64
CA SER A 69 13.51 -27.26 -31.92
C SER A 69 14.74 -26.77 -31.13
N PRO A 70 15.53 -25.82 -31.66
CA PRO A 70 16.68 -25.25 -30.97
C PRO A 70 16.36 -24.58 -29.63
N GLY A 71 15.12 -24.09 -29.46
CA GLY A 71 14.65 -23.47 -28.22
C GLY A 71 14.49 -24.45 -27.07
N ILE A 72 14.07 -25.69 -27.35
CA ILE A 72 13.95 -26.75 -26.34
C ILE A 72 15.33 -27.17 -25.83
N MET A 73 16.34 -27.24 -26.70
CA MET A 73 17.71 -27.56 -26.28
C MET A 73 18.28 -26.54 -25.29
N LYS A 74 18.03 -25.24 -25.49
CA LYS A 74 18.45 -24.18 -24.55
C LYS A 74 17.77 -24.28 -23.18
N ARG A 75 16.56 -24.81 -23.15
CA ARG A 75 15.76 -25.03 -21.93
C ARG A 75 16.18 -26.31 -21.20
N LEU A 76 16.64 -27.33 -21.92
CA LEU A 76 17.11 -28.60 -21.36
C LEU A 76 18.47 -28.50 -20.66
N ASP A 77 19.37 -27.67 -21.15
CA ASP A 77 20.77 -27.60 -20.68
C ASP A 77 20.89 -27.00 -19.27
N LEU A 78 21.31 -27.81 -18.28
CA LEU A 78 21.63 -27.39 -16.90
C LEU A 78 23.05 -26.89 -16.73
N SER A 79 23.96 -27.19 -17.67
CA SER A 79 25.37 -26.80 -17.58
C SER A 79 25.60 -25.31 -17.85
N ARG A 80 24.57 -24.62 -18.35
CA ARG A 80 24.59 -23.17 -18.56
C ARG A 80 24.93 -22.48 -17.24
N LYS A 81 25.93 -21.59 -17.31
CA LYS A 81 26.42 -20.81 -16.17
C LYS A 81 25.25 -20.15 -15.41
N GLY A 82 25.22 -20.33 -14.09
CA GLY A 82 24.20 -19.79 -13.20
C GLY A 82 22.96 -20.67 -13.03
N LYS A 83 22.55 -21.43 -14.05
CA LYS A 83 21.23 -22.10 -14.05
C LYS A 83 21.04 -23.13 -12.93
N PHE A 84 22.09 -23.90 -12.62
CA PHE A 84 22.06 -24.83 -11.49
C PHE A 84 22.04 -24.11 -10.14
N ASP A 85 22.75 -22.98 -10.06
CA ASP A 85 22.83 -22.17 -8.84
C ASP A 85 21.48 -21.46 -8.60
N ASP A 86 20.83 -20.97 -9.66
CA ASP A 86 19.47 -20.41 -9.64
C ASP A 86 18.44 -21.46 -9.19
N MET A 87 18.58 -22.71 -9.64
CA MET A 87 17.74 -23.83 -9.20
C MET A 87 17.89 -24.09 -7.69
N LEU A 88 19.11 -24.04 -7.16
CA LEU A 88 19.33 -24.18 -5.71
C LEU A 88 18.82 -22.98 -4.93
N GLN A 89 19.04 -21.77 -5.45
CA GLN A 89 18.57 -20.54 -4.83
C GLN A 89 17.05 -20.52 -4.72
N GLY A 90 16.33 -20.94 -5.75
CA GLY A 90 14.87 -21.06 -5.72
C GLY A 90 14.33 -21.94 -4.58
N ILE A 91 15.10 -22.92 -4.09
CA ILE A 91 14.72 -23.73 -2.92
C ILE A 91 14.81 -22.91 -1.64
N LYS A 92 15.87 -22.11 -1.49
CA LYS A 92 16.06 -21.21 -0.35
C LYS A 92 15.02 -20.10 -0.33
N ASP A 93 14.71 -19.54 -1.49
CA ASP A 93 13.67 -18.53 -1.66
C ASP A 93 12.33 -19.08 -1.16
N VAL A 94 11.93 -20.26 -1.63
CA VAL A 94 10.69 -20.92 -1.18
C VAL A 94 10.71 -21.24 0.32
N ARG A 95 11.87 -21.62 0.86
CA ARG A 95 12.04 -21.89 2.28
C ARG A 95 11.87 -20.62 3.12
N ALA A 96 12.28 -19.46 2.62
CA ALA A 96 12.17 -18.16 3.26
C ALA A 96 10.74 -17.59 3.29
N LEU A 97 9.87 -18.00 2.37
CA LEU A 97 8.46 -17.58 2.34
C LEU A 97 7.75 -17.82 3.68
N GLU A 98 6.72 -17.01 3.97
CA GLU A 98 5.83 -17.26 5.12
C GLU A 98 5.14 -18.63 5.02
N ASP A 99 4.68 -19.18 6.15
CA ASP A 99 3.87 -20.40 6.11
C ASP A 99 2.50 -20.10 5.50
N PRO A 100 2.15 -20.66 4.32
CA PRO A 100 0.82 -20.47 3.76
C PRO A 100 -0.25 -21.33 4.46
N VAL A 101 0.14 -22.31 5.27
CA VAL A 101 -0.77 -23.27 5.89
C VAL A 101 -1.23 -22.78 7.26
N GLY A 102 -2.52 -22.89 7.52
CA GLY A 102 -3.06 -22.58 8.84
C GLY A 102 -3.22 -21.08 9.15
N ARG A 103 -3.12 -20.19 8.15
CA ARG A 103 -3.34 -18.75 8.34
C ARG A 103 -4.82 -18.47 8.53
N VAL A 104 -5.15 -17.73 9.59
CA VAL A 104 -6.53 -17.32 9.90
C VAL A 104 -6.76 -15.94 9.31
N ASP A 105 -7.70 -15.82 8.37
CA ASP A 105 -8.04 -14.57 7.71
C ASP A 105 -9.39 -13.98 8.16
N LEU A 106 -10.24 -14.82 8.77
CA LEU A 106 -11.50 -14.40 9.40
C LEU A 106 -11.66 -15.12 10.75
N ARG A 107 -11.95 -14.36 11.80
CA ARG A 107 -12.34 -14.89 13.10
C ARG A 107 -13.44 -14.03 13.72
N THR A 108 -14.62 -14.60 13.92
CA THR A 108 -15.80 -13.88 14.40
C THR A 108 -16.52 -14.70 15.45
N GLU A 109 -16.84 -14.12 16.59
CA GLU A 109 -17.80 -14.70 17.54
C GLU A 109 -19.21 -14.47 16.98
N LEU A 110 -19.89 -15.58 16.66
CA LEU A 110 -21.24 -15.55 16.10
C LEU A 110 -22.31 -15.47 17.19
N ASP A 111 -22.03 -16.07 18.35
CA ASP A 111 -22.87 -16.14 19.53
C ASP A 111 -22.02 -16.52 20.75
N ASP A 112 -22.61 -16.52 21.96
CA ASP A 112 -21.94 -16.85 23.22
C ASP A 112 -21.20 -18.20 23.13
N GLY A 113 -19.86 -18.15 23.07
CA GLY A 113 -19.01 -19.33 23.00
C GLY A 113 -18.94 -20.01 21.63
N LEU A 114 -19.51 -19.41 20.58
CA LEU A 114 -19.46 -19.92 19.20
C LEU A 114 -18.57 -19.03 18.32
N THR A 115 -17.33 -19.46 18.11
CA THR A 115 -16.40 -18.76 17.21
C THR A 115 -16.35 -19.42 15.83
N LEU A 116 -16.63 -18.65 14.79
CA LEU A 116 -16.34 -19.01 13.41
C LEU A 116 -14.90 -18.61 13.06
N GLN A 117 -14.15 -19.54 12.45
CA GLN A 117 -12.80 -19.30 11.95
C GLN A 117 -12.70 -19.78 10.50
N ARG A 118 -12.19 -18.92 9.61
CA ARG A 118 -11.71 -19.32 8.28
C ARG A 118 -10.21 -19.40 8.31
N GLN A 119 -9.68 -20.51 7.81
CA GLN A 119 -8.26 -20.83 7.86
C GLN A 119 -7.81 -21.45 6.55
N THR A 120 -6.60 -21.12 6.11
CA THR A 120 -5.99 -21.75 4.94
C THR A 120 -5.62 -23.20 5.21
N CYS A 121 -5.82 -24.07 4.22
CA CYS A 121 -5.41 -25.46 4.25
C CYS A 121 -4.75 -25.84 2.91
N PRO A 122 -3.92 -26.90 2.86
CA PRO A 122 -3.37 -27.39 1.61
C PRO A 122 -4.48 -27.88 0.68
N ILE A 123 -4.24 -27.78 -0.63
CA ILE A 123 -5.16 -28.29 -1.66
C ILE A 123 -5.24 -29.83 -1.58
N GLY A 124 -4.11 -30.49 -1.33
CA GLY A 124 -4.01 -31.94 -1.20
C GLY A 124 -2.93 -32.51 -2.10
N VAL A 125 -3.32 -33.11 -3.22
CA VAL A 125 -2.42 -33.73 -4.21
C VAL A 125 -2.46 -32.95 -5.53
N LEU A 126 -1.29 -32.48 -5.95
CA LEU A 126 -1.09 -31.75 -7.18
C LEU A 126 -0.50 -32.68 -8.25
N LEU A 127 -1.09 -32.71 -9.44
CA LEU A 127 -0.48 -33.32 -10.62
C LEU A 127 0.13 -32.23 -11.49
N ILE A 128 1.45 -32.23 -11.65
CA ILE A 128 2.17 -31.17 -12.35
C ILE A 128 2.83 -31.77 -13.57
N ILE A 129 2.36 -31.35 -14.74
CA ILE A 129 2.78 -31.88 -16.04
C ILE A 129 3.55 -30.78 -16.75
N PHE A 130 4.81 -31.03 -17.09
CA PHE A 130 5.67 -29.99 -17.65
C PHE A 130 6.63 -30.52 -18.71
N GLU A 131 7.03 -29.64 -19.63
CA GLU A 131 7.95 -29.96 -20.72
C GLU A 131 9.44 -29.91 -20.28
N ALA A 132 10.36 -30.02 -21.23
CA ALA A 132 11.81 -30.22 -21.07
C ALA A 132 12.57 -29.10 -20.31
N ARG A 133 12.28 -28.97 -19.01
CA ARG A 133 12.89 -28.01 -18.07
C ARG A 133 13.31 -28.73 -16.79
N PRO A 134 14.50 -29.35 -16.78
CA PRO A 134 14.96 -30.12 -15.64
C PRO A 134 15.10 -29.31 -14.35
N GLU A 135 15.38 -28.01 -14.44
CA GLU A 135 15.52 -27.11 -13.29
C GLU A 135 14.22 -26.92 -12.49
N VAL A 136 13.07 -27.04 -13.15
CA VAL A 136 11.78 -26.67 -12.55
C VAL A 136 11.31 -27.71 -11.52
N ILE A 137 11.79 -28.96 -11.61
CA ILE A 137 11.38 -30.05 -10.71
C ILE A 137 11.71 -29.74 -9.25
N ALA A 138 12.87 -29.13 -8.99
CA ALA A 138 13.30 -28.81 -7.64
C ALA A 138 12.42 -27.71 -7.04
N ASN A 139 12.16 -26.65 -7.80
CA ASN A 139 11.30 -25.54 -7.36
C ASN A 139 9.86 -25.98 -7.13
N ILE A 140 9.31 -26.81 -8.02
CA ILE A 140 7.97 -27.39 -7.85
C ILE A 140 7.90 -28.24 -6.57
N ALA A 141 8.88 -29.13 -6.37
CA ALA A 141 8.92 -29.98 -5.18
C ALA A 141 9.01 -29.13 -3.91
N SER A 142 9.84 -28.08 -3.93
CA SER A 142 9.99 -27.15 -2.82
C SER A 142 8.69 -26.42 -2.49
N LEU A 143 7.98 -25.89 -3.50
CA LEU A 143 6.69 -25.22 -3.32
C LEU A 143 5.64 -26.18 -2.77
N ALA A 144 5.59 -27.41 -3.27
CA ALA A 144 4.67 -28.44 -2.78
C ALA A 144 4.94 -28.76 -1.31
N ILE A 145 6.20 -28.98 -0.92
CA ILE A 145 6.60 -29.20 0.47
C ILE A 145 6.25 -27.99 1.33
N LYS A 146 6.61 -26.77 0.93
CA LYS A 146 6.34 -25.55 1.70
C LYS A 146 4.85 -25.34 1.98
N SER A 147 4.03 -25.52 0.94
CA SER A 147 2.55 -25.41 0.99
C SER A 147 1.84 -26.65 1.53
N ALA A 148 2.60 -27.64 2.00
CA ALA A 148 2.14 -28.92 2.52
C ALA A 148 1.22 -29.72 1.57
N ASN A 149 1.46 -29.59 0.27
CA ASN A 149 0.81 -30.38 -0.77
C ASN A 149 1.72 -31.55 -1.19
N ALA A 150 1.12 -32.70 -1.48
CA ALA A 150 1.82 -33.74 -2.22
C ALA A 150 1.84 -33.40 -3.71
N ALA A 151 2.90 -33.79 -4.42
CA ALA A 151 3.05 -33.52 -5.85
C ALA A 151 3.43 -34.78 -6.63
N ILE A 152 2.70 -35.02 -7.71
CA ILE A 152 2.98 -36.02 -8.73
C ILE A 152 3.52 -35.28 -9.94
N LEU A 153 4.76 -35.54 -10.29
CA LEU A 153 5.52 -34.81 -11.30
C LEU A 153 5.59 -35.66 -12.56
N LYS A 154 5.20 -35.07 -13.70
CA LYS A 154 5.34 -35.68 -15.01
C LYS A 154 6.08 -34.75 -15.96
N GLY A 155 7.34 -35.07 -16.19
CA GLY A 155 8.20 -34.35 -17.11
C GLY A 155 8.11 -34.82 -18.57
N GLY A 156 8.62 -34.00 -19.49
CA GLY A 156 8.82 -34.34 -20.91
C GLY A 156 9.80 -35.52 -21.11
N LYS A 157 9.67 -36.23 -22.24
CA LYS A 157 10.53 -37.38 -22.56
C LYS A 157 12.01 -36.97 -22.73
N GLU A 158 12.23 -35.70 -23.05
CA GLU A 158 13.51 -35.10 -23.40
C GLU A 158 14.43 -34.88 -22.19
N SER A 159 13.90 -34.94 -20.95
CA SER A 159 14.66 -34.68 -19.71
C SER A 159 14.63 -35.87 -18.75
N THR A 160 14.44 -37.08 -19.28
CA THR A 160 14.16 -38.28 -18.48
C THR A 160 15.30 -38.61 -17.53
N GLU A 161 16.56 -38.56 -17.99
CA GLU A 161 17.71 -38.94 -17.15
C GLU A 161 18.00 -37.88 -16.09
N SER A 162 17.87 -36.60 -16.44
CA SER A 162 17.97 -35.46 -15.51
C SER A 162 16.92 -35.57 -14.41
N PHE A 163 15.66 -35.85 -14.76
CA PHE A 163 14.59 -35.98 -13.77
C PHE A 163 14.81 -37.16 -12.83
N LYS A 164 15.24 -38.32 -13.34
CA LYS A 164 15.57 -39.47 -12.49
C LYS A 164 16.69 -39.13 -11.51
N ALA A 165 17.75 -38.47 -11.96
CA ALA A 165 18.87 -38.08 -11.10
C ALA A 165 18.41 -37.13 -9.99
N ILE A 166 17.72 -36.04 -10.35
CA ILE A 166 17.23 -35.05 -9.38
C ILE A 166 16.21 -35.65 -8.41
N SER A 167 15.26 -36.44 -8.92
CA SER A 167 14.25 -37.17 -8.14
C SER A 167 14.88 -38.11 -7.12
N THR A 168 15.92 -38.85 -7.51
CA THR A 168 16.65 -39.76 -6.62
C THR A 168 17.31 -39.01 -5.48
N VAL A 169 17.95 -37.87 -5.77
CA VAL A 169 18.60 -37.04 -4.75
C VAL A 169 17.57 -36.45 -3.78
N ILE A 170 16.46 -35.89 -4.30
CA ILE A 170 15.36 -35.38 -3.47
C ILE A 170 14.82 -36.51 -2.59
N SER A 171 14.70 -37.73 -3.11
CA SER A 171 14.27 -38.89 -2.33
C SER A 171 15.16 -39.19 -1.15
N GLN A 172 16.47 -39.28 -1.38
CA GLN A 172 17.44 -39.58 -0.33
C GLN A 172 17.50 -38.49 0.73
N ALA A 173 17.21 -37.23 0.36
CA ALA A 173 17.09 -36.13 1.29
C ALA A 173 15.82 -36.25 2.16
N LEU A 174 14.68 -36.53 1.54
CA LEU A 174 13.41 -36.68 2.25
C LEU A 174 13.38 -37.87 3.22
N ASP A 175 14.08 -38.96 2.90
CA ASP A 175 14.22 -40.13 3.79
C ASP A 175 14.85 -39.80 5.16
N LYS A 176 15.55 -38.66 5.25
CA LYS A 176 16.18 -38.16 6.47
C LYS A 176 15.35 -37.06 7.14
N SER A 177 14.13 -36.80 6.66
CA SER A 177 13.25 -35.73 7.13
C SER A 177 11.91 -36.28 7.61
N ASP A 178 11.12 -35.44 8.29
CA ASP A 178 9.76 -35.79 8.69
C ASP A 178 8.76 -35.80 7.52
N VAL A 179 9.14 -35.24 6.37
CA VAL A 179 8.29 -35.20 5.16
C VAL A 179 8.25 -36.60 4.54
N PRO A 180 7.08 -37.23 4.41
CA PRO A 180 6.98 -38.57 3.83
C PRO A 180 7.52 -38.59 2.41
N ASN A 181 8.33 -39.61 2.09
CA ASN A 181 9.01 -39.72 0.80
C ASN A 181 8.04 -39.73 -0.40
N ASP A 182 6.88 -40.36 -0.22
CA ASP A 182 5.79 -40.48 -1.21
C ASP A 182 4.98 -39.19 -1.41
N SER A 183 5.29 -38.12 -0.66
CA SER A 183 4.70 -36.80 -0.85
C SER A 183 5.12 -36.19 -2.18
N ILE A 184 6.32 -36.52 -2.67
CA ILE A 184 6.80 -36.09 -3.98
C ILE A 184 7.08 -37.35 -4.81
N GLN A 185 6.47 -37.44 -5.98
CA GLN A 185 6.59 -38.60 -6.86
C GLN A 185 6.89 -38.18 -8.29
N LEU A 186 7.71 -38.98 -8.98
CA LEU A 186 8.02 -38.78 -10.40
C LEU A 186 7.45 -39.95 -11.20
N VAL A 187 6.60 -39.64 -12.17
CA VAL A 187 6.05 -40.62 -13.11
C VAL A 187 6.84 -40.55 -14.40
N THR A 188 7.46 -41.67 -14.80
CA THR A 188 8.39 -41.72 -15.93
C THR A 188 7.74 -42.22 -17.23
N THR A 189 6.63 -42.95 -17.17
CA THR A 189 5.96 -43.53 -18.35
C THR A 189 5.10 -42.50 -19.09
N ARG A 190 5.14 -42.53 -20.43
CA ARG A 190 4.39 -41.57 -21.28
C ARG A 190 2.88 -41.79 -21.22
N ASP A 191 2.46 -43.04 -21.15
CA ASP A 191 1.05 -43.46 -21.13
C ASP A 191 0.36 -43.21 -19.78
N ALA A 192 1.05 -42.55 -18.84
CA ALA A 192 0.51 -42.27 -17.52
C ALA A 192 -0.32 -40.98 -17.45
N ILE A 193 -0.20 -40.05 -18.40
CA ILE A 193 -0.93 -38.76 -18.32
C ILE A 193 -2.44 -38.99 -18.31
N ASP A 194 -2.96 -39.69 -19.33
CA ASP A 194 -4.41 -39.90 -19.47
C ASP A 194 -5.00 -40.64 -18.25
N PRO A 195 -4.42 -41.76 -17.76
CA PRO A 195 -4.87 -42.38 -16.52
C PRO A 195 -4.83 -41.45 -15.31
N LEU A 196 -3.77 -40.63 -15.12
CA LEU A 196 -3.68 -39.72 -13.98
C LEU A 196 -4.79 -38.65 -14.02
N LEU A 197 -5.17 -38.18 -15.21
CA LEU A 197 -6.23 -37.19 -15.39
C LEU A 197 -7.62 -37.73 -15.02
N GLU A 198 -7.80 -39.05 -14.95
CA GLU A 198 -9.06 -39.68 -14.54
C GLU A 198 -9.19 -39.86 -13.02
N LEU A 199 -8.09 -39.74 -12.26
CA LEU A 199 -8.01 -40.11 -10.84
C LEU A 199 -8.40 -38.96 -9.88
N SER A 200 -9.53 -38.30 -10.11
CA SER A 200 -10.01 -37.18 -9.26
C SER A 200 -10.32 -37.59 -7.81
N GLN A 201 -10.47 -38.89 -7.53
CA GLN A 201 -10.57 -39.41 -6.17
C GLN A 201 -9.28 -39.30 -5.35
N TYR A 202 -8.13 -39.12 -6.01
CA TYR A 202 -6.82 -39.01 -5.38
C TYR A 202 -6.13 -37.67 -5.65
N ILE A 203 -6.33 -37.09 -6.84
CA ILE A 203 -5.65 -35.87 -7.31
C ILE A 203 -6.64 -34.71 -7.27
N ASP A 204 -6.27 -33.65 -6.57
CA ASP A 204 -7.16 -32.52 -6.26
C ASP A 204 -7.00 -31.36 -7.27
N LEU A 205 -5.82 -31.22 -7.91
CA LEU A 205 -5.55 -30.18 -8.91
C LEU A 205 -4.49 -30.61 -9.95
N VAL A 206 -4.70 -30.26 -11.22
CA VAL A 206 -3.69 -30.43 -12.29
C VAL A 206 -3.11 -29.10 -12.69
N ILE A 207 -1.79 -29.02 -12.88
CA ILE A 207 -1.06 -27.83 -13.32
C ILE A 207 -0.23 -28.19 -14.57
N PRO A 208 -0.76 -27.98 -15.79
CA PRO A 208 0.01 -28.15 -17.02
C PRO A 208 0.90 -26.93 -17.27
N ARG A 209 2.17 -27.15 -17.60
CA ARG A 209 3.17 -26.13 -17.91
C ARG A 209 3.92 -26.50 -19.19
N GLY A 210 3.47 -25.96 -20.31
CA GLY A 210 4.04 -26.28 -21.62
C GLY A 210 3.30 -25.59 -22.74
N SER A 211 3.28 -26.22 -23.90
CA SER A 211 2.52 -25.80 -25.08
C SER A 211 1.02 -25.67 -24.82
N ASN A 212 0.38 -24.80 -25.60
CA ASN A 212 -1.07 -24.57 -25.58
C ASN A 212 -1.84 -25.88 -25.79
N ASP A 213 -1.36 -26.75 -26.68
CA ASP A 213 -1.95 -28.07 -26.94
C ASP A 213 -1.94 -29.00 -25.72
N LEU A 214 -0.85 -29.00 -24.95
CA LEU A 214 -0.77 -29.77 -23.71
C LEU A 214 -1.81 -29.27 -22.70
N VAL A 215 -1.89 -27.95 -22.51
CA VAL A 215 -2.84 -27.34 -21.57
C VAL A 215 -4.28 -27.65 -21.98
N ARG A 216 -4.64 -27.44 -23.26
CA ARG A 216 -5.98 -27.76 -23.80
C ARG A 216 -6.30 -29.25 -23.66
N ASN A 217 -5.34 -30.13 -23.89
CA ASN A 217 -5.55 -31.56 -23.72
C ASN A 217 -5.85 -31.92 -22.26
N CYS A 218 -5.11 -31.35 -21.30
CA CYS A 218 -5.38 -31.53 -19.88
C CYS A 218 -6.75 -30.96 -19.49
N GLN A 219 -7.08 -29.73 -19.89
CA GLN A 219 -8.39 -29.11 -19.62
C GLN A 219 -9.57 -29.94 -20.13
N ARG A 220 -9.42 -30.59 -21.29
CA ARG A 220 -10.47 -31.41 -21.89
C ARG A 220 -10.66 -32.78 -21.22
N LYS A 221 -9.57 -33.38 -20.71
CA LYS A 221 -9.58 -34.77 -20.21
C LYS A 221 -9.61 -34.89 -18.68
N ALA A 222 -9.17 -33.87 -17.95
CA ALA A 222 -9.08 -33.91 -16.49
C ALA A 222 -10.46 -34.02 -15.83
N HIS A 223 -10.60 -34.97 -14.90
CA HIS A 223 -11.78 -35.10 -14.04
C HIS A 223 -11.71 -34.22 -12.79
N MET A 224 -10.60 -33.51 -12.59
CA MET A 224 -10.33 -32.59 -11.49
C MET A 224 -10.03 -31.19 -12.04
N PRO A 225 -10.07 -30.13 -11.22
CA PRO A 225 -9.73 -28.78 -11.66
C PRO A 225 -8.35 -28.70 -12.30
N VAL A 226 -8.23 -27.84 -13.32
CA VAL A 226 -6.97 -27.59 -14.03
C VAL A 226 -6.60 -26.12 -13.88
N LEU A 227 -5.41 -25.85 -13.34
CA LEU A 227 -4.84 -24.50 -13.21
C LEU A 227 -3.78 -24.29 -14.30
N GLY A 228 -4.14 -23.56 -15.35
CA GLY A 228 -3.24 -23.17 -16.42
C GLY A 228 -3.96 -22.28 -17.44
N HIS A 229 -3.19 -21.59 -18.27
CA HIS A 229 -3.70 -20.80 -19.39
C HIS A 229 -3.32 -21.48 -20.70
N ALA A 230 -4.29 -21.64 -21.59
CA ALA A 230 -4.06 -22.26 -22.89
C ALA A 230 -3.61 -21.24 -23.94
N ASP A 231 -3.94 -19.95 -23.78
CA ASP A 231 -3.66 -18.91 -24.77
C ASP A 231 -3.23 -17.62 -24.06
N GLY A 232 -2.34 -16.86 -24.69
CA GLY A 232 -1.78 -15.60 -24.22
C GLY A 232 -2.10 -14.39 -25.10
N LEU A 233 -3.36 -14.27 -25.55
CA LEU A 233 -3.84 -13.15 -26.38
C LEU A 233 -3.98 -11.88 -25.55
N CYS A 234 -2.89 -11.13 -25.44
CA CYS A 234 -2.81 -9.91 -24.66
C CYS A 234 -2.98 -8.66 -25.53
N SER A 235 -3.71 -7.66 -25.04
CA SER A 235 -3.99 -6.42 -25.75
C SER A 235 -3.42 -5.19 -25.05
N LEU A 236 -3.00 -4.20 -25.84
CA LEU A 236 -2.64 -2.86 -25.37
C LEU A 236 -3.55 -1.82 -26.04
N TYR A 237 -4.30 -1.06 -25.26
CA TYR A 237 -5.14 0.02 -25.75
C TYR A 237 -4.48 1.40 -25.55
N VAL A 238 -4.25 2.12 -26.65
CA VAL A 238 -3.75 3.49 -26.67
C VAL A 238 -4.93 4.45 -26.77
N HIS A 239 -5.29 5.07 -25.64
CA HIS A 239 -6.38 6.04 -25.57
C HIS A 239 -5.98 7.39 -26.22
N SER A 240 -6.95 8.26 -26.48
CA SER A 240 -6.73 9.54 -27.17
C SER A 240 -5.83 10.54 -26.45
N ASP A 241 -5.67 10.39 -25.14
CA ASP A 241 -4.85 11.23 -24.26
C ASP A 241 -3.54 10.56 -23.84
N ALA A 242 -3.16 9.45 -24.48
CA ALA A 242 -1.93 8.73 -24.18
C ALA A 242 -0.69 9.59 -24.52
N ASP A 243 0.28 9.60 -23.60
CA ASP A 243 1.59 10.19 -23.88
C ASP A 243 2.35 9.37 -24.93
N GLU A 244 2.85 10.05 -25.97
CA GLU A 244 3.52 9.40 -27.10
C GLU A 244 4.74 8.59 -26.66
N LYS A 245 5.59 9.16 -25.79
CA LYS A 245 6.83 8.51 -25.36
C LYS A 245 6.53 7.27 -24.53
N MET A 246 5.55 7.37 -23.64
CA MET A 246 5.07 6.23 -22.86
C MET A 246 4.50 5.13 -23.76
N ALA A 247 3.70 5.50 -24.76
CA ALA A 247 3.13 4.52 -25.70
C ALA A 247 4.19 3.76 -26.50
N VAL A 248 5.23 4.46 -26.98
CA VAL A 248 6.37 3.83 -27.64
C VAL A 248 7.08 2.85 -26.70
N ASN A 249 7.44 3.31 -25.49
CA ASN A 249 8.19 2.49 -24.54
C ASN A 249 7.41 1.24 -24.12
N VAL A 250 6.13 1.41 -23.76
CA VAL A 250 5.29 0.30 -23.30
C VAL A 250 5.01 -0.69 -24.42
N ALA A 251 4.63 -0.24 -25.61
CA ALA A 251 4.34 -1.14 -26.74
C ALA A 251 5.59 -1.95 -27.16
N VAL A 252 6.75 -1.31 -27.24
CA VAL A 252 8.01 -1.98 -27.60
C VAL A 252 8.41 -2.99 -26.53
N ASP A 253 8.37 -2.63 -25.25
CA ASP A 253 8.68 -3.56 -24.16
C ASP A 253 7.71 -4.75 -24.15
N SER A 254 6.41 -4.47 -24.25
CA SER A 254 5.35 -5.49 -24.24
C SER A 254 5.46 -6.49 -25.38
N LYS A 255 5.99 -6.10 -26.56
CA LYS A 255 6.13 -7.00 -27.71
C LYS A 255 7.50 -7.66 -27.83
N THR A 256 8.57 -6.90 -27.58
CA THR A 256 9.93 -7.26 -28.06
C THR A 256 10.86 -7.80 -27.00
N ASP A 257 10.55 -7.65 -25.70
CA ASP A 257 11.35 -8.21 -24.60
C ASP A 257 11.47 -9.74 -24.71
N TYR A 258 10.33 -10.41 -24.85
CA TYR A 258 10.27 -11.85 -25.06
C TYR A 258 9.01 -12.24 -25.86
N PRO A 259 9.06 -12.21 -27.21
CA PRO A 259 7.88 -12.38 -28.06
C PRO A 259 7.14 -13.72 -27.90
N ALA A 260 7.85 -14.77 -27.45
CA ALA A 260 7.28 -16.10 -27.22
C ALA A 260 6.68 -16.27 -25.80
N ALA A 261 6.54 -15.19 -25.03
CA ALA A 261 5.86 -15.20 -23.74
C ALA A 261 4.34 -15.06 -23.94
N CYS A 262 3.55 -15.78 -23.14
CA CYS A 262 2.09 -15.71 -23.13
C CYS A 262 1.51 -14.36 -22.65
N ASN A 263 2.37 -13.45 -22.16
CA ASN A 263 1.99 -12.11 -21.74
C ASN A 263 2.59 -11.03 -22.65
N ALA A 264 3.12 -11.41 -23.82
CA ALA A 264 3.52 -10.46 -24.85
C ALA A 264 2.26 -9.94 -25.57
N ILE A 265 2.24 -8.66 -25.97
CA ILE A 265 1.07 -8.12 -26.68
C ILE A 265 0.95 -8.75 -28.08
N GLU A 266 -0.26 -9.13 -28.44
CA GLU A 266 -0.61 -9.67 -29.76
C GLU A 266 -1.53 -8.72 -30.54
N THR A 267 -2.29 -7.89 -29.82
CA THR A 267 -3.17 -6.88 -30.40
C THR A 267 -2.88 -5.48 -29.83
N LEU A 268 -2.66 -4.51 -30.71
CA LEU A 268 -2.58 -3.09 -30.39
C LEU A 268 -3.90 -2.42 -30.80
N LEU A 269 -4.66 -1.97 -29.82
CA LEU A 269 -5.87 -1.17 -30.02
C LEU A 269 -5.49 0.30 -29.97
N VAL A 270 -5.90 1.09 -30.96
CA VAL A 270 -5.59 2.52 -31.01
C VAL A 270 -6.85 3.35 -31.20
N ASN A 271 -7.02 4.41 -30.43
CA ASN A 271 -8.11 5.34 -30.65
C ASN A 271 -7.93 6.09 -32.00
N GLU A 272 -9.01 6.34 -32.75
CA GLU A 272 -8.92 7.03 -34.05
C GLU A 272 -8.23 8.41 -33.96
N GLN A 273 -8.32 9.10 -32.82
CA GLN A 273 -7.68 10.40 -32.60
C GLN A 273 -6.15 10.32 -32.54
N VAL A 274 -5.57 9.14 -32.29
CA VAL A 274 -4.11 8.97 -32.19
C VAL A 274 -3.48 8.42 -33.45
N LEU A 275 -4.28 8.17 -34.50
CA LEU A 275 -3.79 7.62 -35.76
C LEU A 275 -2.69 8.48 -36.39
N GLU A 276 -2.80 9.79 -36.32
CA GLU A 276 -1.89 10.74 -36.98
C GLU A 276 -0.84 11.34 -36.02
N SER A 277 -0.93 11.05 -34.72
CA SER A 277 -0.03 11.58 -33.68
C SER A 277 0.84 10.50 -33.05
N VAL A 278 0.25 9.58 -32.29
CA VAL A 278 0.99 8.57 -31.49
C VAL A 278 1.28 7.31 -32.28
N LEU A 279 0.31 6.80 -33.06
CA LEU A 279 0.46 5.54 -33.79
C LEU A 279 1.70 5.52 -34.71
N PRO A 280 2.04 6.58 -35.48
CA PRO A 280 3.21 6.56 -36.36
C PRO A 280 4.52 6.36 -35.59
N ALA A 281 4.66 7.00 -34.42
CA ALA A 281 5.84 6.85 -33.57
C ALA A 281 5.96 5.42 -33.00
N VAL A 282 4.84 4.86 -32.52
CA VAL A 282 4.78 3.47 -32.01
C VAL A 282 5.13 2.47 -33.12
N ALA A 283 4.52 2.62 -34.30
CA ALA A 283 4.76 1.75 -35.45
C ALA A 283 6.22 1.81 -35.92
N ALA A 284 6.80 3.01 -36.03
CA ALA A 284 8.19 3.18 -36.41
C ALA A 284 9.15 2.47 -35.45
N ALA A 285 8.92 2.59 -34.14
CA ALA A 285 9.74 1.96 -33.11
C ALA A 285 9.60 0.42 -33.11
N LEU A 286 8.40 -0.12 -33.30
CA LEU A 286 8.17 -1.56 -33.44
C LEU A 286 8.84 -2.13 -34.70
N ILE A 287 8.73 -1.43 -35.84
CA ILE A 287 9.37 -1.82 -37.11
C ILE A 287 10.90 -1.83 -36.97
N GLU A 288 11.48 -0.86 -36.25
CA GLU A 288 12.92 -0.83 -35.99
C GLU A 288 13.42 -2.03 -35.16
N LYS A 289 12.52 -2.67 -34.41
CA LYS A 289 12.78 -3.95 -33.72
C LYS A 289 12.45 -5.18 -34.56
N GLY A 290 12.07 -5.00 -35.83
CA GLY A 290 11.75 -6.06 -36.77
C GLY A 290 10.32 -6.58 -36.70
N VAL A 291 9.41 -5.88 -36.00
CA VAL A 291 8.01 -6.30 -35.87
C VAL A 291 7.25 -6.07 -37.17
N SER A 292 6.46 -7.06 -37.59
CA SER A 292 5.48 -6.95 -38.68
C SER A 292 4.12 -6.53 -38.12
N LEU A 293 3.53 -5.49 -38.69
CA LEU A 293 2.23 -4.94 -38.29
C LEU A 293 1.13 -5.45 -39.25
N ARG A 294 0.10 -6.09 -38.72
CA ARG A 294 -1.14 -6.41 -39.44
C ARG A 294 -2.19 -5.37 -39.10
N CYS A 295 -2.44 -4.43 -39.99
CA CYS A 295 -3.24 -3.25 -39.70
C CYS A 295 -4.62 -3.30 -40.35
N ASP A 296 -5.63 -2.79 -39.66
CA ASP A 296 -6.89 -2.45 -40.31
C ASP A 296 -6.73 -1.29 -41.32
N ALA A 297 -7.78 -1.02 -42.09
CA ALA A 297 -7.73 -0.04 -43.17
C ALA A 297 -7.39 1.38 -42.69
N ALA A 298 -7.87 1.79 -41.52
CA ALA A 298 -7.65 3.14 -40.99
C ALA A 298 -6.21 3.33 -40.47
N ALA A 299 -5.71 2.36 -39.70
CA ALA A 299 -4.33 2.35 -39.23
C ALA A 299 -3.35 2.27 -40.41
N LYS A 300 -3.64 1.42 -41.42
CA LYS A 300 -2.81 1.28 -42.61
C LYS A 300 -2.76 2.57 -43.45
N ASP A 301 -3.90 3.25 -43.64
CA ASP A 301 -3.95 4.53 -44.36
C ASP A 301 -3.08 5.60 -43.67
N SER A 302 -3.19 5.75 -42.35
CA SER A 302 -2.33 6.67 -41.59
C SER A 302 -0.84 6.31 -41.76
N LEU A 303 -0.47 5.05 -41.53
CA LEU A 303 0.92 4.61 -41.61
C LEU A 303 1.53 4.79 -43.00
N SER A 304 0.73 4.73 -44.07
CA SER A 304 1.18 4.98 -45.43
C SER A 304 1.64 6.43 -45.68
N LYS A 305 1.14 7.39 -44.89
CA LYS A 305 1.47 8.82 -45.00
C LYS A 305 2.72 9.19 -44.21
N HIS A 306 2.97 8.50 -43.11
CA HIS A 306 4.03 8.86 -42.14
C HIS A 306 5.28 7.98 -42.22
N LEU A 307 5.17 6.73 -42.69
CA LEU A 307 6.31 5.84 -42.85
C LEU A 307 6.95 6.02 -44.22
N SER A 308 8.29 5.86 -44.29
CA SER A 308 9.00 5.74 -45.57
C SER A 308 8.47 4.54 -46.36
N GLN A 309 8.37 4.67 -47.69
CA GLN A 309 7.85 3.65 -48.59
C GLN A 309 8.46 2.24 -48.37
N ASP A 310 9.77 2.18 -48.11
CA ASP A 310 10.49 0.91 -47.86
C ASP A 310 9.99 0.22 -46.58
N LYS A 311 9.97 0.94 -45.45
CA LYS A 311 9.46 0.42 -44.16
C LYS A 311 8.00 -0.01 -44.26
N PHE A 312 7.17 0.78 -44.94
CA PHE A 312 5.75 0.46 -45.11
C PHE A 312 5.55 -0.84 -45.90
N THR A 313 6.20 -0.97 -47.06
CA THR A 313 6.02 -2.15 -47.95
C THR A 313 6.56 -3.44 -47.31
N GLN A 314 7.60 -3.35 -46.49
CA GLN A 314 8.24 -4.52 -45.89
C GLN A 314 7.54 -5.00 -44.61
N HIS A 315 6.94 -4.11 -43.82
CA HIS A 315 6.47 -4.45 -42.46
C HIS A 315 4.98 -4.24 -42.21
N VAL A 316 4.24 -3.56 -43.10
CA VAL A 316 2.80 -3.30 -42.91
C VAL A 316 1.97 -4.16 -43.86
N GLN A 317 1.07 -4.95 -43.30
CA GLN A 317 0.17 -5.88 -44.01
C GLN A 317 -1.28 -5.61 -43.64
N ASP A 318 -2.22 -6.08 -44.46
CA ASP A 318 -3.64 -6.01 -44.11
C ASP A 318 -3.96 -7.01 -42.98
N ALA A 319 -4.67 -6.55 -41.96
CA ALA A 319 -5.26 -7.42 -40.96
C ALA A 319 -6.49 -8.15 -41.51
N THR A 320 -6.65 -9.39 -41.06
CA THR A 320 -7.81 -10.25 -41.24
C THR A 320 -8.52 -10.43 -39.89
N GLU A 321 -9.81 -10.80 -39.86
CA GLU A 321 -10.52 -11.03 -38.59
C GLU A 321 -9.89 -12.15 -37.73
N SER A 322 -9.22 -13.13 -38.36
CA SER A 322 -8.49 -14.16 -37.63
C SER A 322 -7.29 -13.60 -36.86
N ASP A 323 -6.68 -12.51 -37.31
CA ASP A 323 -5.48 -11.94 -36.67
C ASP A 323 -5.77 -11.45 -35.26
N PHE A 324 -6.97 -10.91 -35.01
CA PHE A 324 -7.37 -10.46 -33.68
C PHE A 324 -7.62 -11.59 -32.68
N ASN A 325 -7.71 -12.84 -33.17
CA ASN A 325 -7.88 -14.05 -32.35
C ASN A 325 -6.63 -14.95 -32.37
N THR A 326 -5.49 -14.47 -32.89
CA THR A 326 -4.29 -15.28 -33.12
C THR A 326 -3.15 -14.88 -32.19
N GLU A 327 -2.62 -15.86 -31.45
CA GLU A 327 -1.41 -15.70 -30.65
C GLU A 327 -0.22 -15.98 -31.56
N PHE A 328 0.52 -14.93 -31.95
CA PHE A 328 1.59 -15.05 -32.94
C PHE A 328 2.86 -15.67 -32.34
N LEU A 329 3.15 -15.39 -31.06
CA LEU A 329 4.37 -15.84 -30.36
C LEU A 329 5.69 -15.45 -31.06
N ASP A 330 5.64 -14.43 -31.92
CA ASP A 330 6.73 -13.95 -32.77
C ASP A 330 6.64 -12.43 -32.91
N LEU A 331 7.57 -11.81 -33.65
CA LEU A 331 7.59 -10.39 -33.98
C LEU A 331 6.50 -10.01 -35.01
N THR A 332 5.26 -10.35 -34.72
CA THR A 332 4.05 -9.95 -35.46
C THR A 332 3.01 -9.42 -34.48
N ILE A 333 2.28 -8.37 -34.84
CA ILE A 333 1.20 -7.80 -34.00
C ILE A 333 0.04 -7.32 -34.88
N ALA A 334 -1.19 -7.52 -34.42
CA ALA A 334 -2.39 -6.99 -35.05
C ALA A 334 -2.69 -5.57 -34.53
N VAL A 335 -3.12 -4.66 -35.40
CA VAL A 335 -3.46 -3.26 -35.06
C VAL A 335 -4.90 -2.99 -35.47
N ARG A 336 -5.75 -2.66 -34.49
CA ARG A 336 -7.15 -2.28 -34.72
C ARG A 336 -7.43 -0.87 -34.20
N THR A 337 -8.16 -0.12 -35.01
CA THR A 337 -8.63 1.22 -34.70
C THR A 337 -9.96 1.14 -33.96
N ILE A 338 -10.06 1.89 -32.87
CA ILE A 338 -11.28 2.09 -32.07
C ILE A 338 -11.81 3.50 -32.35
N LYS A 339 -13.07 3.62 -32.76
CA LYS A 339 -13.68 4.92 -33.07
C LYS A 339 -13.85 5.74 -31.79
N SER A 340 -13.54 7.03 -31.81
CA SER A 340 -13.62 7.89 -30.63
C SER A 340 -15.05 8.04 -30.14
N ALA A 341 -16.04 8.00 -31.05
CA ALA A 341 -17.46 8.06 -30.69
C ALA A 341 -17.92 6.89 -29.79
N GLU A 342 -17.22 5.75 -29.85
CA GLU A 342 -17.51 4.55 -29.06
C GLU A 342 -16.72 4.53 -27.74
N GLY A 343 -15.74 5.42 -27.59
CA GLY A 343 -14.96 5.60 -26.38
C GLY A 343 -14.14 4.37 -25.97
N VAL A 344 -13.86 4.26 -24.67
CA VAL A 344 -13.12 3.14 -24.08
C VAL A 344 -13.91 1.83 -24.10
N ASP A 345 -15.25 1.89 -24.17
CA ASP A 345 -16.12 0.71 -24.11
C ASP A 345 -15.93 -0.22 -25.30
N ALA A 346 -15.67 0.31 -26.50
CA ALA A 346 -15.37 -0.52 -27.66
C ALA A 346 -14.02 -1.26 -27.53
N ALA A 347 -13.03 -0.65 -26.88
CA ALA A 347 -11.77 -1.34 -26.59
C ALA A 347 -11.99 -2.46 -25.56
N ILE A 348 -12.78 -2.21 -24.52
CA ILE A 348 -13.17 -3.21 -23.52
C ILE A 348 -13.91 -4.38 -24.18
N GLU A 349 -14.90 -4.09 -25.03
CA GLU A 349 -15.67 -5.12 -25.74
C GLU A 349 -14.78 -5.96 -26.66
N HIS A 350 -13.85 -5.32 -27.38
CA HIS A 350 -12.90 -6.04 -28.22
C HIS A 350 -12.07 -7.02 -27.38
N ILE A 351 -11.49 -6.56 -26.26
CA ILE A 351 -10.66 -7.37 -25.37
C ILE A 351 -11.46 -8.52 -24.78
N ASN A 352 -12.66 -8.27 -24.26
CA ASN A 352 -13.50 -9.31 -23.67
C ASN A 352 -14.01 -10.33 -24.70
N THR A 353 -14.09 -9.96 -25.98
CA THR A 353 -14.54 -10.85 -27.06
C THR A 353 -13.40 -11.68 -27.64
N HIS A 354 -12.21 -11.09 -27.82
CA HIS A 354 -11.11 -11.68 -28.59
C HIS A 354 -9.92 -12.10 -27.72
N GLY A 355 -9.74 -11.47 -26.56
CA GLY A 355 -8.62 -11.74 -25.65
C GLY A 355 -8.75 -13.11 -24.99
N SER A 356 -7.63 -13.62 -24.47
CA SER A 356 -7.61 -14.89 -23.72
C SER A 356 -7.83 -14.71 -22.22
N HIS A 357 -8.24 -13.50 -21.81
CA HIS A 357 -8.40 -13.11 -20.41
C HIS A 357 -7.10 -13.23 -19.58
N HIS A 358 -5.93 -13.14 -20.23
CA HIS A 358 -4.63 -13.27 -19.58
C HIS A 358 -4.14 -11.93 -19.00
N THR A 359 -3.72 -11.00 -19.85
CA THR A 359 -3.18 -9.70 -19.42
C THR A 359 -3.47 -8.63 -20.45
N ASP A 360 -4.09 -7.54 -20.02
CA ASP A 360 -4.41 -6.43 -20.92
C ASP A 360 -4.08 -5.09 -20.27
N ALA A 361 -3.74 -4.11 -21.09
CA ALA A 361 -3.25 -2.82 -20.64
C ALA A 361 -3.92 -1.64 -21.36
N ILE A 362 -4.08 -0.53 -20.65
CA ILE A 362 -4.52 0.76 -21.20
C ILE A 362 -3.46 1.83 -20.96
N LEU A 363 -3.26 2.69 -21.97
CA LEU A 363 -2.46 3.91 -21.87
C LEU A 363 -3.37 5.13 -21.90
N THR A 364 -3.42 5.86 -20.80
CA THR A 364 -4.25 7.07 -20.64
C THR A 364 -3.73 7.93 -19.49
N SER A 365 -3.97 9.24 -19.54
CA SER A 365 -3.70 10.15 -18.42
C SER A 365 -4.87 10.25 -17.45
N SER A 366 -6.09 9.90 -17.89
CA SER A 366 -7.29 9.93 -17.07
C SER A 366 -7.39 8.69 -16.18
N LYS A 367 -7.44 8.93 -14.87
CA LYS A 367 -7.69 7.90 -13.88
C LYS A 367 -9.08 7.29 -14.03
N GLU A 368 -10.09 8.11 -14.35
CA GLU A 368 -11.48 7.66 -14.49
C GLU A 368 -11.63 6.66 -15.64
N ILE A 369 -10.94 6.90 -16.77
CA ILE A 369 -10.92 6.00 -17.91
C ILE A 369 -10.16 4.71 -17.57
N ALA A 370 -9.01 4.83 -16.90
CA ALA A 370 -8.24 3.67 -16.46
C ALA A 370 -9.03 2.78 -15.48
N ASP A 371 -9.68 3.37 -14.47
CA ASP A 371 -10.52 2.66 -13.51
C ASP A 371 -11.69 1.97 -14.21
N ARG A 372 -12.33 2.63 -15.17
CA ARG A 372 -13.40 2.01 -15.99
C ARG A 372 -12.88 0.81 -16.78
N PHE A 373 -11.75 0.95 -17.45
CA PHE A 373 -11.12 -0.13 -18.21
C PHE A 373 -10.76 -1.32 -17.29
N CYS A 374 -10.05 -1.07 -16.19
CA CYS A 374 -9.62 -2.11 -15.26
C CYS A 374 -10.80 -2.80 -14.55
N ASN A 375 -11.92 -2.11 -14.34
CA ASN A 375 -13.11 -2.74 -13.76
C ASN A 375 -13.91 -3.56 -14.77
N ALA A 376 -13.89 -3.20 -16.06
CA ALA A 376 -14.76 -3.79 -17.08
C ALA A 376 -14.07 -4.86 -17.94
N VAL A 377 -12.74 -4.82 -18.08
CA VAL A 377 -11.97 -5.89 -18.73
C VAL A 377 -11.92 -7.12 -17.83
N ASP A 378 -12.25 -8.29 -18.37
CA ASP A 378 -12.36 -9.54 -17.64
C ASP A 378 -11.08 -10.39 -17.69
N SER A 379 -9.91 -9.77 -17.53
CA SER A 379 -8.61 -10.47 -17.61
C SER A 379 -8.00 -10.73 -16.23
N ALA A 380 -7.12 -11.73 -16.11
CA ALA A 380 -6.45 -12.01 -14.84
C ALA A 380 -5.59 -10.84 -14.35
N CYS A 381 -4.91 -10.15 -15.27
CA CYS A 381 -4.12 -8.95 -14.99
C CYS A 381 -4.56 -7.78 -15.88
N LYS A 382 -4.71 -6.60 -15.27
CA LYS A 382 -5.22 -5.38 -15.93
C LYS A 382 -4.32 -4.23 -15.55
N PHE A 383 -3.67 -3.64 -16.54
CA PHE A 383 -2.62 -2.65 -16.30
C PHE A 383 -2.99 -1.27 -16.82
N TRP A 384 -2.59 -0.25 -16.07
CA TRP A 384 -2.66 1.15 -16.47
C TRP A 384 -1.24 1.68 -16.63
N ASN A 385 -0.91 2.19 -17.82
CA ASN A 385 0.38 2.79 -18.12
C ASN A 385 1.59 1.88 -17.83
N CYS A 386 1.42 0.56 -18.00
CA CYS A 386 2.41 -0.45 -17.67
C CYS A 386 2.42 -1.58 -18.71
N SER A 387 3.60 -2.16 -18.93
CA SER A 387 3.81 -3.25 -19.88
C SER A 387 3.18 -4.55 -19.40
N THR A 388 2.57 -5.28 -20.32
CA THR A 388 1.96 -6.61 -20.04
C THR A 388 3.00 -7.63 -19.55
N ARG A 389 4.29 -7.41 -19.84
CA ARG A 389 5.41 -8.23 -19.39
C ARG A 389 5.59 -8.25 -17.87
N PHE A 390 4.99 -7.30 -17.15
CA PHE A 390 4.97 -7.31 -15.68
C PHE A 390 4.10 -8.41 -15.08
N CYS A 391 3.21 -9.05 -15.86
CA CYS A 391 2.45 -10.22 -15.40
C CYS A 391 3.37 -11.44 -15.20
N ASP A 392 4.09 -11.45 -14.09
CA ASP A 392 5.02 -12.48 -13.66
C ASP A 392 5.09 -12.50 -12.13
N GLY A 393 5.11 -13.70 -11.54
CA GLY A 393 5.05 -13.86 -10.08
C GLY A 393 6.22 -13.20 -9.35
N MET A 394 7.42 -13.22 -9.92
CA MET A 394 8.59 -12.55 -9.33
C MET A 394 8.42 -11.04 -9.39
N ARG A 395 7.96 -10.51 -10.53
CA ARG A 395 7.72 -9.07 -10.71
C ARG A 395 6.56 -8.55 -9.84
N PHE A 396 5.61 -9.40 -9.47
CA PHE A 396 4.52 -9.07 -8.53
C PHE A 396 4.95 -9.11 -7.06
N GLY A 397 6.21 -9.43 -6.76
CA GLY A 397 6.69 -9.54 -5.37
C GLY A 397 6.28 -10.84 -4.69
N PHE A 398 5.82 -11.85 -5.44
CA PHE A 398 5.56 -13.18 -4.89
C PHE A 398 6.85 -14.03 -4.75
N GLY A 399 8.04 -13.44 -4.99
CA GLY A 399 9.29 -14.20 -4.90
C GLY A 399 10.61 -13.42 -4.89
N THR A 400 10.75 -12.22 -4.32
CA THR A 400 12.06 -11.52 -4.35
C THR A 400 12.70 -11.31 -2.98
N GLU A 401 13.92 -11.86 -2.85
CA GLU A 401 14.86 -11.71 -1.71
C GLU A 401 15.10 -10.25 -1.29
N LEU A 402 15.06 -9.25 -2.18
CA LEU A 402 15.45 -7.88 -1.82
C LEU A 402 14.43 -7.17 -0.91
N GLU A 403 13.13 -7.34 -1.17
CA GLU A 403 12.10 -6.81 -0.26
C GLU A 403 12.06 -7.61 1.05
N GLU A 404 12.28 -8.92 0.96
CA GLU A 404 12.40 -9.79 2.14
C GLU A 404 13.63 -9.47 2.97
N ASP A 405 14.78 -9.17 2.37
CA ASP A 405 16.03 -8.83 3.05
C ASP A 405 15.89 -7.48 3.75
N LEU A 406 15.28 -6.49 3.09
CA LEU A 406 14.96 -5.23 3.72
C LEU A 406 13.97 -5.41 4.88
N ALA A 407 12.89 -6.18 4.68
CA ALA A 407 11.91 -6.47 5.72
C ALA A 407 12.51 -7.27 6.89
N ARG A 408 13.40 -8.22 6.61
CA ARG A 408 14.14 -9.02 7.58
C ARG A 408 15.14 -8.16 8.35
N ALA A 409 15.86 -7.28 7.67
CA ALA A 409 16.77 -6.33 8.30
C ALA A 409 16.00 -5.39 9.25
N LEU A 410 14.87 -4.84 8.81
CA LEU A 410 14.01 -4.00 9.65
C LEU A 410 13.42 -4.77 10.83
N THR A 411 12.97 -6.01 10.62
CA THR A 411 12.51 -6.92 11.68
C THR A 411 13.63 -7.18 12.70
N GLN A 412 14.84 -7.44 12.23
CA GLN A 412 15.99 -7.71 13.09
C GLN A 412 16.38 -6.47 13.89
N MET A 413 16.42 -5.28 13.28
CA MET A 413 16.63 -4.02 13.98
C MET A 413 15.56 -3.81 15.06
N LYS A 414 14.28 -4.05 14.73
CA LYS A 414 13.17 -3.97 15.69
C LYS A 414 13.40 -4.89 16.89
N VAL A 415 13.73 -6.16 16.64
CA VAL A 415 14.00 -7.16 17.69
C VAL A 415 15.20 -6.73 18.55
N THR A 416 16.28 -6.22 17.95
CA THR A 416 17.42 -5.70 18.71
C THR A 416 17.03 -4.53 19.61
N LEU A 417 16.14 -3.64 19.15
CA LEU A 417 15.71 -2.45 19.89
C LEU A 417 14.75 -2.74 21.04
N GLN A 418 13.79 -3.66 20.86
CA GLN A 418 12.72 -3.89 21.85
C GLN A 418 12.74 -5.27 22.52
N GLY A 419 13.54 -6.21 22.00
CA GLY A 419 13.53 -7.61 22.41
C GLY A 419 12.34 -8.39 21.83
N THR A 420 12.21 -9.63 22.27
CA THR A 420 11.02 -10.49 22.06
C THR A 420 10.47 -10.90 23.43
N PRO A 421 9.26 -11.50 23.52
CA PRO A 421 8.75 -12.04 24.78
C PRO A 421 9.67 -13.06 25.47
N GLU A 422 10.60 -13.65 24.71
CA GLU A 422 11.52 -14.69 25.16
C GLU A 422 12.95 -14.17 25.39
N LEU A 423 13.29 -13.02 24.81
CA LEU A 423 14.64 -12.45 24.82
C LEU A 423 14.59 -10.94 25.07
N GLU A 424 15.09 -10.49 26.21
CA GLU A 424 15.22 -9.06 26.50
C GLU A 424 16.27 -8.39 25.61
N ALA A 425 16.04 -7.13 25.24
CA ALA A 425 17.01 -6.33 24.51
C ALA A 425 18.25 -6.05 25.37
N THR A 426 19.45 -6.30 24.83
CA THR A 426 20.70 -6.01 25.54
C THR A 426 21.04 -4.52 25.40
N PRO A 427 21.29 -3.78 26.49
CA PRO A 427 21.57 -2.34 26.43
C PRO A 427 22.72 -1.97 25.49
N ASP A 428 23.77 -2.78 25.45
CA ASP A 428 24.92 -2.57 24.57
C ASP A 428 24.55 -2.71 23.08
N ALA A 429 23.74 -3.71 22.70
CA ALA A 429 23.32 -3.90 21.32
C ALA A 429 22.37 -2.78 20.86
N VAL A 430 21.46 -2.33 21.75
CA VAL A 430 20.60 -1.17 21.50
C VAL A 430 21.46 0.08 21.29
N TYR A 431 22.43 0.35 22.17
CA TYR A 431 23.33 1.48 22.07
C TYR A 431 24.14 1.47 20.75
N GLN A 432 24.69 0.32 20.37
CA GLN A 432 25.44 0.18 19.11
C GLN A 432 24.55 0.41 17.89
N LEU A 433 23.37 -0.20 17.85
CA LEU A 433 22.45 -0.07 16.72
C LEU A 433 21.96 1.36 16.55
N VAL A 434 21.55 2.03 17.63
CA VAL A 434 21.09 3.43 17.56
C VAL A 434 22.20 4.35 17.04
N ASN A 435 23.44 4.19 17.52
CA ASN A 435 24.56 5.01 17.05
C ASN A 435 24.88 4.76 15.56
N GLN A 436 24.78 3.52 15.09
CA GLN A 436 24.96 3.21 13.66
C GLN A 436 23.84 3.81 12.80
N ILE A 437 22.58 3.70 13.24
CA ILE A 437 21.43 4.31 12.54
C ILE A 437 21.61 5.82 12.38
N LEU A 438 22.10 6.49 13.43
CA LEU A 438 22.37 7.94 13.41
C LEU A 438 23.60 8.30 12.57
N ALA A 439 24.65 7.48 12.57
CA ALA A 439 25.87 7.74 11.81
C ALA A 439 25.66 7.58 10.30
N GLU A 440 24.93 6.55 9.87
CA GLU A 440 24.72 6.21 8.45
C GLU A 440 23.58 6.99 7.78
N SER A 441 22.97 7.97 8.47
CA SER A 441 21.82 8.74 7.93
C SER A 441 20.69 7.87 7.40
N LEU A 442 20.37 6.78 8.11
CA LEU A 442 19.32 5.85 7.70
C LEU A 442 17.91 6.44 7.90
N LEU A 443 17.72 7.28 8.91
CA LEU A 443 16.41 7.84 9.25
C LEU A 443 15.79 8.69 8.12
N PRO A 444 16.51 9.65 7.48
CA PRO A 444 15.98 10.38 6.33
C PRO A 444 15.51 9.46 5.19
N LEU A 445 16.29 8.43 4.87
CA LEU A 445 15.99 7.49 3.78
C LEU A 445 14.73 6.68 4.07
N LEU A 446 14.61 6.16 5.30
CA LEU A 446 13.44 5.39 5.73
C LEU A 446 12.17 6.24 5.76
N VAL A 447 12.25 7.47 6.28
CA VAL A 447 11.10 8.38 6.33
C VAL A 447 10.65 8.80 4.94
N GLU A 448 11.58 9.16 4.06
CA GLU A 448 11.26 9.59 2.69
C GLU A 448 10.65 8.46 1.85
N ASN A 449 11.08 7.21 2.07
CA ASN A 449 10.65 6.06 1.27
C ASN A 449 9.65 5.14 1.98
N ILE A 450 9.11 5.53 3.13
CA ILE A 450 8.22 4.65 3.93
C ILE A 450 7.01 4.18 3.13
N PHE A 451 6.49 5.01 2.21
CA PHE A 451 5.36 4.65 1.34
C PHE A 451 5.69 3.55 0.32
N ARG A 452 6.98 3.34 0.02
CA ARG A 452 7.46 2.30 -0.91
C ARG A 452 7.68 0.95 -0.24
N LEU A 453 7.70 0.91 1.09
CA LEU A 453 7.93 -0.33 1.83
C LEU A 453 6.67 -1.23 1.79
N PRO A 454 6.82 -2.57 1.87
CA PRO A 454 5.69 -3.47 2.07
C PRO A 454 5.04 -3.23 3.44
N PHE A 455 3.77 -3.67 3.59
CA PHE A 455 2.94 -3.33 4.75
C PHE A 455 3.60 -3.63 6.11
N GLU A 456 4.18 -4.81 6.29
CA GLU A 456 4.84 -5.18 7.55
C GLU A 456 6.11 -4.37 7.80
N ALA A 457 6.92 -4.13 6.76
CA ALA A 457 8.14 -3.32 6.84
C ALA A 457 7.84 -1.86 7.22
N ARG A 458 6.67 -1.31 6.86
CA ARG A 458 6.24 0.02 7.32
C ARG A 458 6.03 0.06 8.82
N LYS A 459 5.33 -0.94 9.37
CA LYS A 459 5.06 -1.05 10.81
C LYS A 459 6.36 -1.26 11.61
N ASP A 460 7.27 -2.04 11.05
CA ASP A 460 8.58 -2.26 11.65
C ASP A 460 9.44 -1.00 11.60
N THR A 461 9.44 -0.28 10.47
CA THR A 461 10.09 1.03 10.35
C THR A 461 9.55 2.03 11.37
N GLN A 462 8.23 2.12 11.53
CA GLN A 462 7.61 2.94 12.59
C GLN A 462 8.14 2.56 13.97
N THR A 463 8.22 1.26 14.26
CA THR A 463 8.67 0.76 15.57
C THR A 463 10.15 1.05 15.81
N VAL A 464 11.00 0.83 14.80
CA VAL A 464 12.44 1.13 14.84
C VAL A 464 12.66 2.60 15.12
N ILE A 465 12.07 3.50 14.33
CA ILE A 465 12.26 4.95 14.48
C ILE A 465 11.70 5.44 15.82
N SER A 466 10.55 4.94 16.26
CA SER A 466 9.97 5.30 17.56
C SER A 466 10.87 4.88 18.73
N ASN A 467 11.51 3.71 18.66
CA ASN A 467 12.46 3.28 19.68
C ASN A 467 13.75 4.11 19.65
N VAL A 468 14.25 4.46 18.46
CA VAL A 468 15.36 5.41 18.32
C VAL A 468 15.01 6.75 18.98
N PHE A 469 13.81 7.29 18.75
CA PHE A 469 13.37 8.55 19.35
C PHE A 469 13.14 8.46 20.87
N ARG A 470 13.02 7.26 21.45
CA ARG A 470 12.97 7.05 22.91
C ARG A 470 14.35 6.88 23.55
N PHE A 471 15.38 6.65 22.74
CA PHE A 471 16.69 6.24 23.22
C PHE A 471 17.42 7.32 24.03
N ARG A 472 17.94 6.93 25.21
CA ARG A 472 18.71 7.78 26.12
C ARG A 472 20.03 7.11 26.46
N ASN A 473 21.10 7.90 26.47
CA ASN A 473 22.40 7.47 26.93
C ASN A 473 22.36 7.23 28.46
N PRO A 474 23.06 6.20 28.97
CA PRO A 474 23.17 5.96 30.40
C PRO A 474 23.67 7.21 31.14
N GLY A 475 22.88 7.72 32.10
CA GLY A 475 23.21 8.91 32.88
C GLY A 475 22.84 10.26 32.24
N SER A 476 22.16 10.28 31.08
CA SER A 476 21.68 11.53 30.48
C SER A 476 20.58 12.18 31.32
N THR A 477 20.72 13.49 31.55
CA THR A 477 19.74 14.36 32.22
C THR A 477 19.03 15.30 31.25
N SER A 478 19.24 15.12 29.94
CA SER A 478 18.61 15.94 28.90
C SER A 478 17.08 15.86 29.00
N PRO A 479 16.35 16.97 28.78
CA PRO A 479 14.89 16.96 28.80
C PRO A 479 14.35 16.01 27.73
N GLU A 480 14.79 16.13 26.47
CA GLU A 480 14.47 15.16 25.41
C GLU A 480 15.50 14.01 25.31
N PRO A 481 15.13 12.86 24.73
CA PRO A 481 16.01 11.74 24.45
C PRO A 481 17.21 12.13 23.60
N ASP A 482 18.39 11.57 23.90
CA ASP A 482 19.65 12.00 23.29
C ASP A 482 19.69 11.77 21.77
N ALA A 483 19.14 10.65 21.30
CA ALA A 483 19.05 10.37 19.88
C ALA A 483 18.13 11.35 19.14
N LEU A 484 16.98 11.67 19.73
CA LEU A 484 16.05 12.67 19.18
C LEU A 484 16.68 14.06 19.14
N LYS A 485 17.38 14.45 20.20
CA LYS A 485 18.11 15.72 20.27
C LYS A 485 19.16 15.84 19.16
N GLU A 486 19.87 14.76 18.88
CA GLU A 486 20.86 14.73 17.81
C GLU A 486 20.21 14.84 16.42
N VAL A 487 19.08 14.16 16.23
CA VAL A 487 18.26 14.27 15.01
C VAL A 487 17.80 15.71 14.80
N LEU A 488 17.27 16.38 15.83
CA LEU A 488 16.79 17.75 15.72
C LEU A 488 17.90 18.76 15.42
N ARG A 489 19.12 18.54 15.93
CA ARG A 489 20.27 19.41 15.61
C ARG A 489 20.84 19.18 14.21
N ARG A 490 20.90 17.93 13.76
CA ARG A 490 21.55 17.60 12.48
C ARG A 490 20.60 17.64 11.29
N GLN A 491 19.37 17.18 11.48
CA GLN A 491 18.40 16.87 10.42
C GLN A 491 16.95 17.16 10.89
N PRO A 492 16.61 18.41 11.26
CA PRO A 492 15.25 18.77 11.68
C PRO A 492 14.19 18.52 10.59
N GLU A 493 14.59 18.47 9.32
CA GLU A 493 13.71 18.16 8.17
C GLU A 493 13.04 16.79 8.26
N ILE A 494 13.56 15.85 9.06
CA ILE A 494 12.93 14.55 9.30
C ILE A 494 11.52 14.74 9.90
N ILE A 495 11.35 15.70 10.81
CA ILE A 495 10.06 15.97 11.45
C ILE A 495 9.06 16.51 10.42
N VAL A 496 9.51 17.43 9.56
CA VAL A 496 8.67 18.00 8.48
C VAL A 496 8.28 16.92 7.47
N ARG A 497 9.22 16.06 7.07
CA ARG A 497 8.95 14.92 6.17
C ARG A 497 7.97 13.92 6.77
N LEU A 498 8.06 13.66 8.08
CA LEU A 498 7.10 12.83 8.78
C LEU A 498 5.69 13.45 8.73
N CYS A 499 5.56 14.76 8.90
CA CYS A 499 4.27 15.45 8.74
C CYS A 499 3.76 15.33 7.30
N ASN A 500 4.60 15.58 6.29
CA ASN A 500 4.24 15.42 4.88
C ASN A 500 3.90 13.96 4.51
N GLY A 501 4.22 13.00 5.37
CA GLY A 501 3.76 11.61 5.26
C GLY A 501 2.22 11.47 5.22
N TYR A 502 1.47 12.47 5.69
CA TYR A 502 0.01 12.52 5.58
C TYR A 502 -0.51 12.80 4.15
N GLU A 503 0.34 13.23 3.21
CA GLU A 503 -0.04 13.42 1.81
C GLU A 503 -0.37 12.11 1.09
N ARG A 504 0.12 10.97 1.60
CA ARG A 504 -0.09 9.64 1.03
C ARG A 504 -0.77 8.73 2.04
N ARG A 505 -1.78 7.99 1.59
CA ARG A 505 -2.54 7.05 2.44
C ARG A 505 -1.64 5.95 3.02
N GLU A 506 -0.69 5.48 2.23
CA GLU A 506 0.22 4.37 2.54
C GLU A 506 1.17 4.65 3.71
N SER A 507 1.57 5.92 3.87
CA SER A 507 2.54 6.37 4.88
C SER A 507 1.91 7.07 6.08
N ALA A 508 0.66 7.55 5.96
CA ALA A 508 0.00 8.35 6.99
C ALA A 508 0.03 7.72 8.39
N SER A 509 -0.41 6.46 8.53
CA SER A 509 -0.45 5.76 9.82
C SER A 509 0.95 5.50 10.41
N PRO A 510 1.92 4.94 9.65
CA PRO A 510 3.31 4.81 10.11
C PRO A 510 3.97 6.13 10.53
N CYS A 511 3.87 7.17 9.68
CA CYS A 511 4.43 8.49 9.96
C CYS A 511 3.77 9.13 11.18
N GLY A 512 2.45 9.08 11.28
CA GLY A 512 1.70 9.56 12.42
C GLY A 512 2.05 8.85 13.73
N GLY A 513 2.27 7.52 13.66
CA GLY A 513 2.77 6.74 14.78
C GLY A 513 4.13 7.22 15.29
N ILE A 514 5.07 7.50 14.39
CA ILE A 514 6.39 8.06 14.73
C ILE A 514 6.23 9.49 15.30
N LEU A 515 5.42 10.33 14.65
CA LEU A 515 5.17 11.71 15.07
C LEU A 515 4.59 11.81 16.47
N LYS A 516 3.60 10.97 16.81
CA LYS A 516 3.00 10.93 18.15
C LYS A 516 4.00 10.54 19.23
N GLU A 517 5.08 9.82 18.88
CA GLU A 517 6.20 9.59 19.78
C GLU A 517 7.14 10.81 19.88
N ALA A 518 7.44 11.45 18.75
CA ALA A 518 8.33 12.61 18.68
C ALA A 518 7.72 13.86 19.35
N ILE A 519 6.44 14.17 19.09
CA ILE A 519 5.64 15.27 19.66
C ILE A 519 5.41 15.10 21.17
N LYS A 520 6.12 14.20 21.86
CA LYS A 520 6.12 14.21 23.32
C LYS A 520 6.98 15.34 23.90
N TRP A 521 7.85 15.95 23.09
CA TRP A 521 8.88 16.89 23.51
C TRP A 521 8.68 18.27 22.88
N ASP A 522 8.83 19.34 23.66
CA ASP A 522 8.58 20.73 23.23
C ASP A 522 9.41 21.13 22.00
N ALA A 523 10.65 20.63 21.90
CA ALA A 523 11.53 20.88 20.77
C ALA A 523 10.91 20.43 19.43
N VAL A 524 10.27 19.25 19.39
CA VAL A 524 9.61 18.76 18.16
C VAL A 524 8.40 19.61 17.81
N ALA A 525 7.63 20.03 18.81
CA ALA A 525 6.50 20.93 18.60
C ALA A 525 6.94 22.29 18.07
N ALA A 526 8.08 22.81 18.53
CA ALA A 526 8.67 24.05 18.02
C ALA A 526 9.06 23.91 16.54
N VAL A 527 9.68 22.80 16.14
CA VAL A 527 9.99 22.54 14.71
C VAL A 527 8.73 22.58 13.87
N ILE A 528 7.63 21.94 14.28
CA ILE A 528 6.38 21.91 13.51
C ILE A 528 5.73 23.30 13.43
N LEU A 529 5.62 24.01 14.56
CA LEU A 529 4.91 25.29 14.64
C LEU A 529 5.65 26.41 13.90
N TYR A 530 6.97 26.48 14.02
CA TYR A 530 7.77 27.57 13.48
C TYR A 530 8.39 27.26 12.11
N ASP A 531 8.16 26.06 11.55
CA ASP A 531 8.56 25.75 10.18
C ASP A 531 7.92 26.74 9.18
N GLU A 532 8.75 27.26 8.28
CA GLU A 532 8.38 28.23 7.26
C GLU A 532 9.11 27.88 5.95
N PRO A 533 8.48 28.04 4.77
CA PRO A 533 9.14 27.76 3.50
C PRO A 533 10.35 28.69 3.29
N SER A 534 11.54 28.09 3.25
CA SER A 534 12.81 28.76 2.98
C SER A 534 13.26 28.56 1.53
N ILE A 535 13.91 29.56 0.94
CA ILE A 535 14.46 29.50 -0.43
C ILE A 535 15.49 28.37 -0.58
N ASP A 536 16.21 28.06 0.50
CA ASP A 536 17.22 26.99 0.53
C ASP A 536 16.64 25.63 0.97
N GLY A 537 15.33 25.55 1.23
CA GLY A 537 14.65 24.32 1.67
C GLY A 537 15.04 23.79 3.05
N ARG A 538 15.82 24.55 3.83
CA ARG A 538 16.27 24.15 5.18
C ARG A 538 15.20 24.44 6.22
N THR A 539 14.88 23.42 7.02
CA THR A 539 14.06 23.55 8.22
C THR A 539 14.82 24.31 9.31
N ILE A 540 14.09 25.05 10.16
CA ILE A 540 14.68 25.87 11.23
C ILE A 540 15.43 24.99 12.23
N ASP A 541 16.68 25.35 12.51
CA ASP A 541 17.42 24.80 13.64
C ASP A 541 17.07 25.57 14.91
N ILE A 542 16.20 24.95 15.71
CA ILE A 542 15.68 25.47 16.97
C ILE A 542 16.74 25.57 18.10
N TYR A 543 17.95 25.02 17.92
CA TYR A 543 19.03 25.11 18.91
C TYR A 543 20.08 26.17 18.55
N SER A 544 20.22 26.54 17.27
CA SER A 544 21.18 27.56 16.83
C SER A 544 20.55 28.90 16.46
N SER A 545 19.24 28.93 16.22
CA SER A 545 18.48 30.12 15.85
C SER A 545 17.59 30.56 17.00
N ASP A 546 17.69 31.82 17.43
CA ASP A 546 16.70 32.40 18.35
C ASP A 546 15.33 32.42 17.63
N ILE A 547 14.40 31.56 18.05
CA ILE A 547 13.05 31.52 17.50
C ILE A 547 12.35 32.85 17.85
N ASP A 548 12.07 33.67 16.84
CA ASP A 548 11.32 34.90 17.03
C ASP A 548 9.83 34.60 17.20
N ILE A 549 9.42 34.41 18.46
CA ILE A 549 8.04 34.14 18.88
C ILE A 549 7.07 35.31 18.58
N THR A 550 7.59 36.50 18.25
CA THR A 550 6.78 37.69 17.97
C THR A 550 6.45 37.84 16.50
N ARG A 551 7.14 37.09 15.63
CA ARG A 551 6.93 37.16 14.18
C ARG A 551 5.70 36.35 13.76
N PRO A 552 4.74 36.96 13.03
CA PRO A 552 3.63 36.23 12.44
C PRO A 552 4.10 35.23 11.36
N SER A 553 3.43 34.08 11.31
CA SER A 553 3.62 33.03 10.32
C SER A 553 3.09 33.42 8.94
N SER A 554 3.68 32.87 7.88
CA SER A 554 3.21 33.07 6.51
C SER A 554 1.92 32.29 6.19
N GLY A 555 1.58 31.28 7.00
CA GLY A 555 0.49 30.33 6.70
C GLY A 555 0.86 29.24 5.70
N GLN A 556 2.13 29.11 5.31
CA GLN A 556 2.62 28.11 4.35
C GLN A 556 3.53 27.03 4.96
N GLY A 557 3.85 27.14 6.25
CA GLY A 557 4.59 26.13 7.01
C GLY A 557 3.83 24.81 7.21
N VAL A 558 4.53 23.75 7.58
CA VAL A 558 3.95 22.40 7.69
C VAL A 558 2.81 22.28 8.70
N PHE A 559 2.80 23.09 9.77
CA PHE A 559 1.69 23.15 10.72
C PHE A 559 0.35 23.46 10.04
N TRP A 560 0.38 24.33 9.03
CA TRP A 560 -0.83 24.77 8.34
C TRP A 560 -1.39 23.73 7.39
N SER A 561 -0.57 22.77 6.94
CA SER A 561 -1.00 21.64 6.11
C SER A 561 -1.92 20.66 6.86
N PHE A 562 -1.88 20.64 8.20
CA PHE A 562 -2.80 19.81 9.00
C PHE A 562 -4.26 20.14 8.74
N PHE A 563 -4.61 21.40 8.48
CA PHE A 563 -5.99 21.78 8.17
C PHE A 563 -6.50 21.08 6.90
N ASP A 564 -5.66 20.98 5.87
CA ASP A 564 -5.99 20.28 4.63
C ASP A 564 -6.01 18.76 4.83
N TRP A 565 -5.02 18.20 5.56
CA TRP A 565 -4.97 16.76 5.83
C TRP A 565 -6.13 16.25 6.67
N ILE A 566 -6.67 17.09 7.56
CA ILE A 566 -7.81 16.75 8.41
C ILE A 566 -9.14 16.82 7.64
N ASP A 567 -9.32 17.79 6.74
CA ASP A 567 -10.62 18.03 6.10
C ASP A 567 -10.76 17.35 4.72
N LYS A 568 -9.68 17.30 3.93
CA LYS A 568 -9.74 16.88 2.51
C LYS A 568 -9.23 15.46 2.24
N SER A 569 -8.62 14.81 3.22
CA SER A 569 -8.06 13.46 3.06
C SER A 569 -9.07 12.34 3.28
N SER A 570 -8.66 11.09 3.06
CA SER A 570 -9.48 9.93 3.43
C SER A 570 -9.72 9.86 4.94
N PHE A 571 -10.78 9.16 5.36
CA PHE A 571 -11.16 9.05 6.77
C PHE A 571 -10.01 8.58 7.69
N GLU A 572 -9.22 7.59 7.25
CA GLU A 572 -8.08 7.06 7.99
C GLU A 572 -6.99 8.12 8.22
N VAL A 573 -6.65 8.88 7.18
CA VAL A 573 -5.64 9.96 7.23
C VAL A 573 -6.16 11.12 8.08
N SER A 574 -7.42 11.52 7.86
CA SER A 574 -8.09 12.59 8.60
C SER A 574 -8.10 12.32 10.10
N ALA A 575 -8.48 11.10 10.50
CA ALA A 575 -8.52 10.71 11.91
C ALA A 575 -7.14 10.76 12.57
N ASP A 576 -6.11 10.18 11.92
CA ASP A 576 -4.77 10.16 12.49
C ASP A 576 -4.10 11.54 12.51
N ALA A 577 -4.27 12.33 11.43
CA ALA A 577 -3.79 13.71 11.38
C ALA A 577 -4.46 14.58 12.45
N PHE A 578 -5.77 14.39 12.70
CA PHE A 578 -6.48 15.10 13.76
C PHE A 578 -5.96 14.72 15.15
N ASP A 579 -5.69 13.43 15.40
CA ASP A 579 -5.13 12.98 16.67
C ASP A 579 -3.75 13.60 16.94
N THR A 580 -2.89 13.66 15.92
CA THR A 580 -1.58 14.31 15.99
C THR A 580 -1.72 15.82 16.22
N PHE A 581 -2.61 16.49 15.48
CA PHE A 581 -2.90 17.91 15.65
C PHE A 581 -3.43 18.25 17.05
N ARG A 582 -4.39 17.46 17.55
CA ARG A 582 -4.90 17.56 18.91
C ARG A 582 -3.79 17.38 19.95
N LEU A 583 -2.93 16.37 19.78
CA LEU A 583 -1.82 16.12 20.70
C LEU A 583 -0.86 17.30 20.74
N LEU A 584 -0.50 17.86 19.57
CA LEU A 584 0.34 19.05 19.44
C LEU A 584 -0.25 20.23 20.25
N LEU A 585 -1.53 20.54 20.06
CA LEU A 585 -2.18 21.67 20.72
C LEU A 585 -2.37 21.49 22.23
N THR A 586 -2.68 20.27 22.67
CA THR A 586 -3.07 19.99 24.07
C THR A 586 -1.90 19.62 24.97
N LYS A 587 -0.76 19.18 24.42
CA LYS A 587 0.41 18.80 25.20
C LYS A 587 1.36 19.97 25.46
N HIS A 588 1.64 20.78 24.45
CA HIS A 588 2.64 21.86 24.49
C HIS A 588 2.01 23.23 24.76
N LYS A 589 1.15 23.27 25.78
CA LYS A 589 0.21 24.39 26.02
C LYS A 589 0.90 25.77 26.09
N GLN A 590 2.11 25.85 26.66
CA GLN A 590 2.80 27.13 26.82
C GLN A 590 3.32 27.65 25.48
N LEU A 591 3.97 26.78 24.72
CA LEU A 591 4.49 27.09 23.39
C LEU A 591 3.36 27.40 22.40
N VAL A 592 2.32 26.58 22.41
CA VAL A 592 1.17 26.70 21.50
C VAL A 592 0.33 27.93 21.82
N SER A 593 0.09 28.25 23.09
CA SER A 593 -0.66 29.45 23.46
C SER A 593 0.03 30.72 22.97
N GLN A 594 1.36 30.82 23.13
CA GLN A 594 2.14 31.94 22.60
C GLN A 594 2.06 32.00 21.07
N TYR A 595 2.26 30.86 20.38
CA TYR A 595 2.18 30.80 18.93
C TYR A 595 0.79 31.20 18.38
N ILE A 596 -0.29 30.71 19.01
CA ILE A 596 -1.66 31.06 18.62
C ILE A 596 -1.96 32.53 18.96
N SER A 597 -1.47 33.08 20.07
CA SER A 597 -1.63 34.51 20.38
C SER A 597 -1.02 35.39 19.27
N THR A 598 0.21 35.08 18.81
CA THR A 598 0.87 35.81 17.72
C THR A 598 0.12 35.64 16.38
N ASN A 599 -0.40 34.45 16.11
CA ASN A 599 -1.04 34.08 14.83
C ASN A 599 -2.57 34.05 14.88
N PHE A 600 -3.19 34.75 15.83
CA PHE A 600 -4.57 34.55 16.24
C PHE A 600 -5.57 34.62 15.07
N ASP A 601 -5.50 35.69 14.27
CA ASP A 601 -6.48 35.94 13.22
C ASP A 601 -6.38 34.87 12.12
N LEU A 602 -5.17 34.53 11.71
CA LEU A 602 -4.92 33.50 10.70
C LEU A 602 -5.32 32.09 11.20
N PHE A 603 -4.98 31.78 12.46
CA PHE A 603 -5.31 30.49 13.07
C PHE A 603 -6.82 30.28 13.13
N PHE A 604 -7.57 31.24 13.70
CA PHE A 604 -9.01 31.08 13.85
C PHE A 604 -9.79 31.28 12.56
N ASP A 605 -9.28 32.02 11.58
CA ASP A 605 -9.87 32.05 10.25
C ASP A 605 -9.88 30.64 9.63
N ARG A 606 -8.72 29.95 9.60
CA ARG A 606 -8.63 28.58 9.10
C ARG A 606 -9.38 27.58 9.98
N TYR A 607 -9.22 27.65 11.29
CA TYR A 607 -9.88 26.75 12.23
C TYR A 607 -11.41 26.80 12.10
N ASN A 608 -11.97 28.01 12.04
CA ASN A 608 -13.41 28.19 11.90
C ASN A 608 -13.91 27.80 10.50
N ASN A 609 -13.20 28.18 9.44
CA ASN A 609 -13.68 27.97 8.06
C ASN A 609 -13.43 26.55 7.54
N VAL A 610 -12.36 25.88 7.97
CA VAL A 610 -12.01 24.53 7.53
C VAL A 610 -12.57 23.49 8.51
N LEU A 611 -12.32 23.63 9.81
CA LEU A 611 -12.61 22.55 10.77
C LEU A 611 -14.03 22.63 11.37
N ILE A 612 -14.45 23.79 11.89
CA ILE A 612 -15.78 23.96 12.49
C ILE A 612 -16.89 23.91 11.43
N LYS A 613 -16.64 24.45 10.25
CA LYS A 613 -17.59 24.43 9.11
C LYS A 613 -17.47 23.19 8.22
N SER A 614 -16.56 22.25 8.52
CA SER A 614 -16.37 21.01 7.76
C SER A 614 -17.69 20.29 7.50
N GLU A 615 -17.83 19.71 6.31
CA GLU A 615 -18.98 18.85 5.99
C GLU A 615 -18.90 17.49 6.69
N SER A 616 -17.68 17.04 7.01
CA SER A 616 -17.42 15.80 7.75
C SER A 616 -17.94 15.89 9.18
N TYR A 617 -18.87 15.00 9.53
CA TYR A 617 -19.44 14.92 10.88
C TYR A 617 -18.35 14.70 11.94
N VAL A 618 -17.41 13.79 11.69
CA VAL A 618 -16.36 13.44 12.67
C VAL A 618 -15.41 14.60 12.87
N THR A 619 -14.92 15.20 11.79
CA THR A 619 -14.04 16.37 11.82
C THR A 619 -14.68 17.53 12.56
N LYS A 620 -15.92 17.87 12.18
CA LYS A 620 -16.68 18.95 12.83
C LYS A 620 -16.84 18.71 14.34
N ARG A 621 -17.33 17.54 14.74
CA ARG A 621 -17.57 17.21 16.16
C ARG A 621 -16.28 17.29 16.96
N GLN A 622 -15.21 16.62 16.50
CA GLN A 622 -13.94 16.58 17.22
C GLN A 622 -13.28 17.96 17.30
N SER A 623 -13.42 18.78 16.26
CA SER A 623 -12.88 20.14 16.24
C SER A 623 -13.61 21.06 17.22
N ILE A 624 -14.95 21.00 17.31
CA ILE A 624 -15.69 21.77 18.32
C ILE A 624 -15.29 21.35 19.73
N LYS A 625 -15.14 20.04 19.96
CA LYS A 625 -14.66 19.51 21.25
C LYS A 625 -13.26 20.03 21.59
N LEU A 626 -12.32 19.95 20.65
CA LEU A 626 -10.95 20.44 20.82
C LEU A 626 -10.92 21.95 21.07
N LEU A 627 -11.75 22.74 20.38
CA LEU A 627 -11.89 24.17 20.63
C LEU A 627 -12.32 24.44 22.08
N GLY A 628 -13.31 23.70 22.59
CA GLY A 628 -13.72 23.79 23.99
C GLY A 628 -12.59 23.46 24.96
N GLU A 629 -11.84 22.38 24.70
CA GLU A 629 -10.69 21.98 25.52
C GLU A 629 -9.59 23.04 25.55
N VAL A 630 -9.28 23.66 24.40
CA VAL A 630 -8.26 24.72 24.29
C VAL A 630 -8.71 25.99 25.01
N LEU A 631 -9.93 26.46 24.76
CA LEU A 631 -10.44 27.71 25.34
C LEU A 631 -10.62 27.63 26.86
N LEU A 632 -10.92 26.44 27.42
CA LEU A 632 -11.07 26.25 28.86
C LEU A 632 -9.74 26.07 29.60
N ASP A 633 -8.63 25.92 28.89
CA ASP A 633 -7.32 25.76 29.53
C ASP A 633 -6.73 27.12 29.92
N ARG A 634 -6.22 27.19 31.16
CA ARG A 634 -5.66 28.41 31.76
C ARG A 634 -4.51 29.03 30.95
N GLN A 635 -3.74 28.23 30.21
CA GLN A 635 -2.61 28.73 29.43
C GLN A 635 -3.07 29.51 28.19
N PHE A 636 -4.28 29.24 27.72
CA PHE A 636 -4.89 29.91 26.57
C PHE A 636 -5.81 31.05 26.99
N TYR A 637 -5.67 31.62 28.20
CA TYR A 637 -6.57 32.66 28.70
C TYR A 637 -6.65 33.89 27.78
N GLU A 638 -5.52 34.38 27.28
CA GLU A 638 -5.47 35.52 26.34
C GLU A 638 -6.20 35.19 25.03
N VAL A 639 -5.88 34.03 24.45
CA VAL A 639 -6.52 33.48 23.25
C VAL A 639 -8.02 33.34 23.47
N MET A 640 -8.45 32.77 24.60
CA MET A 640 -9.85 32.59 24.94
C MET A 640 -10.56 33.93 25.02
N THR A 641 -9.99 34.89 25.75
CA THR A 641 -10.57 36.22 25.92
C THR A 641 -10.80 36.88 24.57
N ARG A 642 -9.81 36.84 23.67
CA ARG A 642 -9.93 37.39 22.30
C ARG A 642 -10.93 36.63 21.44
N TYR A 643 -11.03 35.30 21.57
CA TYR A 643 -11.97 34.47 20.81
C TYR A 643 -13.42 34.73 21.24
N VAL A 644 -13.68 34.81 22.55
CA VAL A 644 -15.03 35.02 23.09
C VAL A 644 -15.52 36.46 22.96
N ASP A 645 -14.63 37.41 22.65
CA ASP A 645 -14.97 38.81 22.42
C ASP A 645 -15.57 39.05 21.01
N SER A 646 -15.34 38.13 20.07
CA SER A 646 -15.82 38.21 18.68
C SER A 646 -17.30 37.82 18.53
N GLY A 647 -18.10 38.74 18.01
CA GLY A 647 -19.50 38.47 17.67
C GLY A 647 -19.68 37.43 16.56
N GLU A 648 -18.75 37.36 15.60
CA GLU A 648 -18.78 36.37 14.52
C GLU A 648 -18.52 34.95 15.02
N ASN A 649 -17.58 34.78 15.96
CA ASN A 649 -17.34 33.49 16.60
C ASN A 649 -18.57 33.01 17.38
N LEU A 650 -19.25 33.92 18.10
CA LEU A 650 -20.51 33.59 18.77
C LEU A 650 -21.58 33.12 17.78
N LYS A 651 -21.76 33.82 16.66
CA LYS A 651 -22.72 33.41 15.62
C LYS A 651 -22.40 32.03 15.07
N LEU A 652 -21.13 31.75 14.81
CA LEU A 652 -20.68 30.46 14.31
C LEU A 652 -21.07 29.33 15.27
N ILE A 653 -20.77 29.47 16.56
CA ILE A 653 -21.10 28.47 17.58
C ILE A 653 -22.62 28.34 17.77
N MET A 654 -23.36 29.46 17.74
CA MET A 654 -24.84 29.44 17.76
C MET A 654 -25.44 28.72 16.55
N TRP A 655 -24.78 28.77 15.39
CA TRP A 655 -25.17 27.95 14.24
C TRP A 655 -24.94 26.47 14.49
N GLN A 656 -23.83 26.08 15.12
CA GLN A 656 -23.55 24.68 15.46
C GLN A 656 -24.50 24.13 16.54
N LEU A 657 -25.05 24.97 17.44
CA LEU A 657 -26.12 24.57 18.36
C LEU A 657 -27.39 24.10 17.64
N LYS A 658 -27.60 24.55 16.40
CA LYS A 658 -28.74 24.20 15.55
C LYS A 658 -28.42 23.08 14.55
N ASP A 659 -27.23 22.49 14.60
CA ASP A 659 -26.85 21.41 13.71
C ASP A 659 -27.78 20.20 13.88
N ASP A 660 -28.14 19.49 12.80
CA ASP A 660 -29.06 18.35 12.87
C ASP A 660 -28.52 17.18 13.73
N ARG A 661 -27.20 17.15 13.98
CA ARG A 661 -26.51 16.05 14.65
C ARG A 661 -26.32 16.37 16.14
N ARG A 662 -27.00 15.62 17.01
CA ARG A 662 -27.05 15.83 18.47
C ARG A 662 -25.69 15.91 19.17
N MET A 663 -24.69 15.12 18.73
CA MET A 663 -23.36 15.17 19.32
C MET A 663 -22.59 16.45 18.96
N VAL A 664 -22.83 17.03 17.77
CA VAL A 664 -22.26 18.34 17.39
C VAL A 664 -22.89 19.42 18.26
N GLN A 665 -24.21 19.37 18.45
CA GLN A 665 -24.94 20.28 19.34
C GLN A 665 -24.37 20.23 20.77
N TYR A 666 -24.13 19.03 21.30
CA TYR A 666 -23.57 18.83 22.64
C TYR A 666 -22.19 19.50 22.82
N GLU A 667 -21.26 19.28 21.89
CA GLU A 667 -19.93 19.93 21.98
C GLU A 667 -20.05 21.46 21.78
N ALA A 668 -20.94 21.92 20.90
CA ALA A 668 -21.17 23.35 20.67
C ALA A 668 -21.74 24.06 21.90
N PHE A 669 -22.53 23.36 22.72
CA PHE A 669 -23.03 23.87 23.99
C PHE A 669 -21.90 24.22 24.96
N HIS A 670 -20.90 23.36 25.07
CA HIS A 670 -19.75 23.59 25.95
C HIS A 670 -18.95 24.83 25.55
N VAL A 671 -18.80 25.08 24.25
CA VAL A 671 -18.16 26.31 23.74
C VAL A 671 -19.07 27.53 23.93
N PHE A 672 -20.37 27.43 23.65
CA PHE A 672 -21.33 28.52 23.81
C PHE A 672 -21.43 29.02 25.26
N LYS A 673 -21.35 28.10 26.22
CA LYS A 673 -21.34 28.41 27.65
C LYS A 673 -20.22 29.39 28.02
N ILE A 674 -19.05 29.29 27.37
CA ILE A 674 -17.89 30.17 27.62
C ILE A 674 -18.24 31.63 27.27
N PHE A 675 -18.91 31.86 26.13
CA PHE A 675 -19.37 33.20 25.73
C PHE A 675 -20.39 33.78 26.72
N ALA A 676 -21.33 32.96 27.19
CA ALA A 676 -22.35 33.38 28.14
C ALA A 676 -21.76 33.64 29.55
N ALA A 677 -20.75 32.88 29.94
CA ALA A 677 -20.07 32.98 31.23
C ALA A 677 -19.12 34.17 31.36
N ASN A 678 -18.60 34.69 30.24
CA ASN A 678 -17.68 35.83 30.28
C ASN A 678 -18.35 37.04 30.97
N PRO A 679 -17.83 37.54 32.12
CA PRO A 679 -18.42 38.71 32.79
C PRO A 679 -18.23 40.01 31.99
N ASN A 680 -17.16 40.11 31.19
CA ASN A 680 -16.78 41.28 30.41
C ASN A 680 -17.04 41.04 28.92
N LYS A 681 -18.31 40.91 28.52
CA LYS A 681 -18.69 40.65 27.13
C LYS A 681 -18.50 41.90 26.27
N SER A 682 -17.96 41.77 25.05
CA SER A 682 -17.99 42.88 24.06
C SER A 682 -19.41 43.35 23.77
N TYR A 683 -19.50 44.58 23.26
CA TYR A 683 -20.75 45.15 22.75
C TYR A 683 -21.43 44.21 21.73
N GLU A 684 -20.67 43.60 20.82
CA GLU A 684 -21.22 42.73 19.77
C GLU A 684 -21.79 41.43 20.34
N VAL A 685 -21.04 40.77 21.23
CA VAL A 685 -21.46 39.53 21.89
C VAL A 685 -22.70 39.78 22.75
N GLN A 686 -22.70 40.87 23.54
CA GLN A 686 -23.83 41.24 24.37
C GLN A 686 -25.06 41.58 23.52
N LYS A 687 -24.88 42.31 22.41
CA LYS A 687 -25.94 42.60 21.44
C LYS A 687 -26.55 41.32 20.87
N PHE A 688 -25.74 40.36 20.41
CA PHE A 688 -26.26 39.12 19.83
C PHE A 688 -26.98 38.23 20.86
N LEU A 689 -26.47 38.15 22.10
CA LEU A 689 -27.16 37.41 23.16
C LEU A 689 -28.50 38.05 23.53
N ILE A 690 -28.58 39.38 23.67
CA ILE A 690 -29.82 40.09 23.98
C ILE A 690 -30.83 39.96 22.83
N MET A 691 -30.40 40.16 21.57
CA MET A 691 -31.26 40.01 20.39
C MET A 691 -31.88 38.61 20.28
N ASN A 692 -31.17 37.58 20.76
CA ASN A 692 -31.63 36.19 20.73
C ASN A 692 -32.19 35.69 22.07
N LYS A 693 -32.25 36.53 23.12
CA LYS A 693 -32.64 36.14 24.49
C LYS A 693 -33.93 35.31 24.52
N GLN A 694 -35.01 35.83 23.92
CA GLN A 694 -36.31 35.16 23.90
C GLN A 694 -36.30 33.83 23.13
N ARG A 695 -35.47 33.71 22.08
CA ARG A 695 -35.33 32.46 21.33
C ARG A 695 -34.53 31.44 22.13
N LEU A 696 -33.44 31.87 22.77
CA LEU A 696 -32.59 31.03 23.62
C LEU A 696 -33.36 30.50 24.84
N LEU A 697 -34.16 31.32 25.51
CA LEU A 697 -34.99 30.90 26.66
C LEU A 697 -36.08 29.89 26.28
N LYS A 698 -36.53 29.86 25.02
CA LYS A 698 -37.45 28.82 24.52
C LYS A 698 -36.71 27.56 24.06
N PHE A 699 -35.49 27.72 23.53
CA PHE A 699 -34.70 26.64 22.95
C PHE A 699 -33.96 25.80 24.00
N LEU A 700 -33.19 26.45 24.89
CA LEU A 700 -32.30 25.77 25.84
C LEU A 700 -33.00 24.80 26.81
N PRO A 701 -34.21 25.07 27.35
CA PRO A 701 -34.88 24.11 28.23
C PRO A 701 -35.22 22.77 27.56
N ARG A 702 -35.48 22.78 26.24
CA ARG A 702 -35.78 21.58 25.43
C ARG A 702 -34.53 21.01 24.73
N PHE A 703 -33.37 21.62 24.94
CA PHE A 703 -32.14 21.23 24.28
C PHE A 703 -31.61 19.92 24.89
N LEU A 704 -31.46 18.90 24.04
CA LEU A 704 -30.99 17.55 24.40
C LEU A 704 -31.71 17.00 25.65
N GLU A 705 -33.04 17.17 25.73
CA GLU A 705 -33.86 16.78 26.90
C GLU A 705 -33.82 15.28 27.24
N GLU A 706 -33.47 14.45 26.26
CA GLU A 706 -33.31 13.00 26.40
C GLU A 706 -32.03 12.57 27.15
N ARG A 707 -31.06 13.47 27.37
CA ARG A 707 -29.85 13.19 28.17
C ARG A 707 -30.14 13.34 29.67
N THR A 708 -30.98 12.47 30.21
CA THR A 708 -31.41 12.52 31.62
C THR A 708 -30.36 12.03 32.61
N GLU A 709 -29.38 11.24 32.15
CA GLU A 709 -28.36 10.61 33.01
C GLU A 709 -27.08 11.47 33.20
N ASP A 710 -26.94 12.55 32.44
CA ASP A 710 -25.80 13.48 32.52
C ASP A 710 -26.15 14.65 33.45
N GLU A 711 -26.06 14.44 34.77
CA GLU A 711 -26.42 15.43 35.79
C GLU A 711 -25.63 16.74 35.62
N GLN A 712 -24.32 16.64 35.37
CA GLN A 712 -23.44 17.78 35.15
C GLN A 712 -23.92 18.65 33.98
N PHE A 713 -24.21 18.05 32.83
CA PHE A 713 -24.74 18.78 31.69
C PHE A 713 -26.07 19.48 31.99
N ASN A 714 -26.97 18.82 32.73
CA ASN A 714 -28.27 19.40 33.08
C ASN A 714 -28.15 20.58 34.05
N ASP A 715 -27.22 20.52 35.01
CA ASP A 715 -26.92 21.63 35.90
C ASP A 715 -26.32 22.83 35.16
N GLU A 716 -25.37 22.57 34.25
CA GLU A 716 -24.78 23.61 33.40
C GLU A 716 -25.83 24.27 32.48
N LYS A 717 -26.76 23.47 31.94
CA LYS A 717 -27.88 23.94 31.12
C LYS A 717 -28.83 24.82 31.93
N ALA A 718 -29.19 24.40 33.15
CA ALA A 718 -30.03 25.19 34.05
C ALA A 718 -29.36 26.52 34.44
N TRP A 719 -28.06 26.48 34.74
CA TRP A 719 -27.26 27.67 35.01
C TRP A 719 -27.25 28.62 33.80
N LEU A 720 -27.05 28.10 32.58
CA LEU A 720 -27.02 28.90 31.36
C LEU A 720 -28.38 29.56 31.08
N VAL A 721 -29.48 28.84 31.27
CA VAL A 721 -30.84 29.40 31.15
C VAL A 721 -31.03 30.57 32.12
N LYS A 722 -30.57 30.43 33.37
CA LYS A 722 -30.61 31.51 34.37
C LYS A 722 -29.73 32.69 33.96
N ALA A 723 -28.51 32.43 33.48
CA ALA A 723 -27.58 33.46 33.03
C ALA A 723 -28.13 34.28 31.85
N ILE A 724 -28.74 33.63 30.86
CA ILE A 724 -29.42 34.30 29.74
C ILE A 724 -30.68 35.04 30.21
N GLY A 725 -31.42 34.49 31.18
CA GLY A 725 -32.58 35.14 31.78
C GLY A 725 -32.27 36.49 32.42
N ASN A 726 -31.09 36.61 33.04
CA ASN A 726 -30.61 37.82 33.71
C ASN A 726 -30.12 38.92 32.74
N LEU A 727 -30.02 38.66 31.44
CA LEU A 727 -29.65 39.69 30.46
C LEU A 727 -30.77 40.75 30.32
N PRO A 728 -30.48 41.99 29.90
CA PRO A 728 -31.49 43.00 29.60
C PRO A 728 -32.47 42.57 28.51
N ASP A 729 -33.70 43.09 28.52
CA ASP A 729 -34.74 42.77 27.52
C ASP A 729 -34.61 43.57 26.21
N SER A 730 -33.77 44.61 26.19
CA SER A 730 -33.52 45.44 25.02
C SER A 730 -32.06 45.84 24.91
N THR A 731 -31.58 46.00 23.67
CA THR A 731 -30.25 46.52 23.36
C THR A 731 -30.13 48.03 23.57
N ALA A 732 -31.22 48.73 23.88
CA ALA A 732 -31.25 50.19 24.03
C ALA A 732 -30.30 50.74 25.11
N ALA A 733 -29.94 49.93 26.10
CA ALA A 733 -28.99 50.31 27.16
C ALA A 733 -27.51 50.03 26.80
N LEU A 734 -27.22 49.40 25.65
CA LEU A 734 -25.86 49.11 25.22
C LEU A 734 -25.24 50.33 24.54
N LYS A 735 -24.10 50.80 25.05
CA LYS A 735 -23.31 51.85 24.40
C LYS A 735 -22.35 51.21 23.38
N PRO A 736 -22.35 51.64 22.10
CA PRO A 736 -21.33 51.22 21.14
C PRO A 736 -19.94 51.72 21.60
N PRO A 737 -18.85 51.04 21.22
CA PRO A 737 -17.50 51.53 21.50
C PRO A 737 -17.29 52.91 20.83
N GLU A 738 -16.77 53.88 21.58
CA GLU A 738 -16.38 55.18 21.04
C GLU A 738 -15.28 54.99 19.99
N THR A 739 -15.46 55.53 18.79
CA THR A 739 -14.48 55.46 17.70
C THR A 739 -13.20 56.21 18.10
N ALA A 740 -12.12 55.48 18.37
CA ALA A 740 -10.80 56.07 18.61
C ALA A 740 -10.28 56.72 17.32
N ASN A 741 -10.06 58.04 17.40
CA ASN A 741 -9.42 58.85 16.36
C ASN A 741 -7.90 58.72 16.50
N ASP A 742 -7.19 58.73 15.36
CA ASP A 742 -5.74 58.76 15.21
C ASP A 742 -5.02 59.72 16.17
N GLY A 743 -3.90 59.26 16.77
CA GLY A 743 -2.86 60.16 17.29
C GLY A 743 -2.16 59.75 18.59
N GLY A 744 -1.01 59.06 18.45
CA GLY A 744 0.22 59.44 19.17
C GLY A 744 0.46 58.99 20.62
N THR A 745 1.61 58.32 20.77
CA THR A 745 2.50 58.20 21.95
C THR A 745 2.15 57.23 23.09
N ALA A 746 2.98 56.19 23.14
CA ALA A 746 3.17 55.27 24.24
C ALA A 746 3.68 55.97 25.52
N MET A 747 3.20 55.51 26.67
CA MET A 747 3.91 55.55 27.96
C MET A 747 3.44 54.38 28.83
N ALA A 748 4.42 53.65 29.36
CA ALA A 748 4.29 52.50 30.23
C ALA A 748 3.69 52.86 31.61
N GLY A 749 2.94 51.93 32.20
CA GLY A 749 2.43 52.04 33.57
C GLY A 749 2.05 50.68 34.15
N ASP A 750 2.92 50.17 35.03
CA ASP A 750 2.77 49.14 36.05
C ASP A 750 1.50 48.29 36.11
N ASN A 751 1.65 46.99 35.76
CA ASN A 751 0.74 45.93 36.18
C ASN A 751 1.23 45.33 37.50
N ASN A 752 0.61 45.74 38.60
CA ASN A 752 0.68 45.03 39.87
C ASN A 752 -0.71 44.97 40.50
N VAL A 753 -1.52 43.97 40.13
CA VAL A 753 -2.73 43.61 40.87
C VAL A 753 -2.86 42.08 40.94
N GLN A 754 -2.48 41.59 42.12
CA GLN A 754 -2.97 40.42 42.85
C GLN A 754 -3.85 39.40 42.08
N ALA A 755 -3.24 38.25 41.83
CA ALA A 755 -3.93 36.99 41.60
C ALA A 755 -4.71 36.58 42.86
N SER A 756 -6.04 36.62 42.82
CA SER A 756 -6.87 35.90 43.77
C SER A 756 -8.17 35.39 43.16
N SER A 757 -8.32 34.06 43.21
CA SER A 757 -9.57 33.31 43.25
C SER A 757 -10.59 33.51 42.13
N THR A 758 -10.36 32.89 40.97
CA THR A 758 -11.43 32.67 39.95
C THR A 758 -11.37 31.27 39.33
N GLN A 759 -10.74 30.30 40.00
CA GLN A 759 -10.69 28.90 39.54
C GLN A 759 -11.73 27.99 40.21
N ALA A 760 -12.53 28.50 41.14
CA ALA A 760 -13.46 27.66 41.92
C ALA A 760 -14.88 27.54 41.32
N GLN A 761 -15.21 28.21 40.21
CA GLN A 761 -16.59 28.23 39.68
C GLN A 761 -16.76 27.65 38.27
N VAL A 762 -15.69 27.13 37.65
CA VAL A 762 -15.76 26.43 36.34
C VAL A 762 -15.38 24.95 36.47
N ARG A 763 -15.27 24.43 37.70
CA ARG A 763 -15.18 22.99 37.97
C ARG A 763 -16.19 22.59 39.05
N SER A 764 -17.34 22.15 38.57
CA SER A 764 -18.16 21.08 39.14
C SER A 764 -19.05 20.60 38.01
#